data_AF-A0AAF0WUR0-F1
#
_entry.id   AF-A0AAF0WUR0-F1
#
_cell.length_a   1.000
_cell.length_b   1.000
_cell.length_c   1.000
_cell.angle_alpha   90.00
_cell.angle_beta   90.00
_cell.angle_gamma   90.00
#
_symmetry.space_group_name_H-M   'P 1'
#
loop_
_entity.id
_entity.type
_entity.pdbx_description
1 polymer ?
#
loop_
_entity_poly.entity_id
_entity_poly.type
_entity_poly.pdbx_seq_one_letter_code
_entity_poly.pdbx_strand_id
1 'polypeptide(L)'
;MYLKRVFETCKHFMQLQYPLLFPYGDDGFHLNIPLHGKNKVVPSDADSDLHPDETRHRSTVTMREFYAYRLMVRPDEGKNLHLGGRLWQQFVVDAFAAVEQYRLDWLRGHQHIIRSELYKSIWDSIQKGDTNPETLGKKVILPATHTGHPSMFLTMTCNTEWPEIKSMLEYLPGVDVADAPDIVARVFKLKLDQLLHLIKKQIFFGKCIGVMHVIEFQKHGLPHCHMLIWLHPSSRPNNVHDVDKLISAEIPDENLDPIGYNVVKRFMIHGPCGKDYTYSPCMVKGKCGRHFPKKFNGNTFFDDSGFPVYRRRRTTNNVKKKGVLLDNQYVVPYNRELLVRFQCHINLEVCNSSRSLKYLFKYCLKGHDTATMLLRKKRDVNGDASQPLLARSRDEIKNYIDGRYICAAEASWRLLGFDIHYRHPSVERLPVHVEGEKNVTFKNNESLASVAEKSKTRHSKLEGWFEANKAYPAAREFTYQEFPQNFTWKADACKWKPRERGIVFGRLSDVHASSGETFFLRMILMQNKGATSFKALKTVNGVVYKTYKEACGALGLLKDDRQWHVAMSESAAYAMPSQLRQLFVHIISNNQVADPLRLWEQHRVSMADDILYTRRQKANNMSLQLDESEIYKLTLTEIEKLLNDVGKSLRDFSTLPVPDERYMRDLDNRLINDELSHNRADMQEQHDKLYKNLNKEQLNAYESIIQSVRDKKGGVFFVYGSGGCGKTFFWNTVICRLRSEGQIVLPVASSGIAATLLPGGRTAHSRFHIPLKIDRHSIAGIKHGSPLAELIKQTSLIIWDEAPIQHRHAFECVDRSLRDVMSLVDPVRARLPFGGISIVFGGDYR
;
A
#
# COMPACT_ATOMS: atom_id res chain seq x y z
N MET A 1 3.06 -47.49 -20.64
CA MET A 1 3.03 -46.19 -21.34
C MET A 1 3.09 -45.09 -20.28
N TYR A 2 4.20 -44.37 -20.16
CA TYR A 2 4.31 -43.25 -19.23
C TYR A 2 3.98 -41.95 -19.98
N LEU A 3 3.02 -41.17 -19.46
CA LEU A 3 2.70 -39.85 -20.02
C LEU A 3 3.90 -38.93 -19.82
N LYS A 4 4.50 -38.44 -20.92
CA LYS A 4 5.62 -37.49 -20.89
C LYS A 4 5.05 -36.07 -20.79
N ARG A 5 5.49 -35.32 -19.77
CA ARG A 5 5.15 -33.89 -19.65
C ARG A 5 5.79 -33.13 -20.81
N VAL A 6 4.99 -32.34 -21.52
CA VAL A 6 5.43 -31.42 -22.58
C VAL A 6 5.55 -30.02 -21.98
N PHE A 7 6.66 -29.35 -22.21
CA PHE A 7 6.93 -27.98 -21.76
C PHE A 7 6.59 -26.97 -22.86
N GLU A 8 6.38 -25.71 -22.49
CA GLU A 8 6.04 -24.59 -23.38
C GLU A 8 7.14 -24.24 -24.41
N THR A 9 8.35 -24.77 -24.22
CA THR A 9 9.48 -24.68 -25.16
C THR A 9 9.48 -25.79 -26.21
N CYS A 10 8.57 -26.76 -26.12
CA CYS A 10 8.39 -27.80 -27.12
C CYS A 10 7.71 -27.22 -28.35
N LYS A 11 8.27 -27.50 -29.54
CA LYS A 11 7.72 -27.05 -30.83
C LYS A 11 6.29 -27.52 -31.12
N HIS A 12 5.77 -28.53 -30.41
CA HIS A 12 4.39 -29.00 -30.61
C HIS A 12 3.44 -28.56 -29.48
N PHE A 13 3.89 -27.75 -28.52
CA PHE A 13 3.11 -27.44 -27.31
C PHE A 13 1.75 -26.82 -27.62
N MET A 14 1.72 -25.78 -28.45
CA MET A 14 0.48 -25.11 -28.83
C MET A 14 -0.35 -25.92 -29.83
N GLN A 15 0.32 -26.63 -30.73
CA GLN A 15 -0.31 -27.41 -31.80
C GLN A 15 -1.10 -28.58 -31.25
N LEU A 16 -0.56 -29.26 -30.23
CA LEU A 16 -1.25 -30.36 -29.54
C LEU A 16 -2.49 -29.88 -28.77
N GLN A 17 -2.47 -28.63 -28.28
CA GLN A 17 -3.59 -28.02 -27.56
C GLN A 17 -4.65 -27.44 -28.51
N TYR A 18 -4.23 -26.93 -29.68
CA TYR A 18 -5.06 -26.20 -30.63
C TYR A 18 -5.03 -26.81 -32.05
N PRO A 19 -5.37 -28.10 -32.23
CA PRO A 19 -5.27 -28.77 -33.53
C PRO A 19 -6.14 -28.11 -34.62
N LEU A 20 -7.25 -27.47 -34.23
CA LEU A 20 -8.11 -26.73 -35.17
C LEU A 20 -7.48 -25.43 -35.70
N LEU A 21 -6.60 -24.80 -34.92
CA LEU A 21 -5.87 -23.60 -35.35
C LEU A 21 -4.63 -23.96 -36.17
N PHE A 22 -4.11 -25.18 -36.00
CA PHE A 22 -2.90 -25.70 -36.66
C PHE A 22 -3.18 -27.04 -37.34
N PRO A 23 -4.04 -27.09 -38.39
CA PRO A 23 -4.47 -28.33 -39.01
C PRO A 23 -3.33 -29.13 -39.67
N TYR A 24 -2.23 -28.46 -40.03
CA TYR A 24 -1.04 -29.07 -40.63
C TYR A 24 0.04 -29.43 -39.60
N GLY A 25 -0.18 -29.13 -38.32
CA GLY A 25 0.78 -29.42 -37.25
C GLY A 25 2.09 -28.63 -37.34
N ASP A 26 2.07 -27.44 -37.94
CA ASP A 26 3.25 -26.57 -38.12
C ASP A 26 4.04 -26.37 -36.82
N ASP A 27 5.37 -26.35 -36.89
CA ASP A 27 6.21 -26.13 -35.71
C ASP A 27 5.91 -24.78 -35.01
N GLY A 28 5.67 -24.87 -33.71
CA GLY A 28 5.50 -23.76 -32.78
C GLY A 28 6.83 -23.21 -32.28
N PHE A 29 6.76 -22.45 -31.18
CA PHE A 29 7.97 -21.87 -30.60
C PHE A 29 8.94 -22.95 -30.10
N HIS A 30 10.23 -22.76 -30.36
CA HIS A 30 11.32 -23.48 -29.72
C HIS A 30 12.57 -22.57 -29.64
N LEU A 31 13.53 -22.92 -28.78
CA LEU A 31 14.68 -22.06 -28.47
C LEU A 31 15.67 -21.84 -29.63
N ASN A 32 15.59 -22.67 -30.68
CA ASN A 32 16.55 -22.69 -31.78
C ASN A 32 16.08 -21.91 -33.02
N ILE A 33 15.04 -21.08 -32.90
CA ILE A 33 14.57 -20.23 -34.00
C ILE A 33 15.59 -19.11 -34.23
N PRO A 34 16.25 -19.04 -35.41
CA PRO A 34 17.28 -18.05 -35.67
C PRO A 34 16.69 -16.63 -35.85
N LEU A 35 17.38 -15.62 -35.34
CA LEU A 35 17.07 -14.22 -35.60
C LEU A 35 17.59 -13.85 -37.00
N HIS A 36 16.74 -13.30 -37.85
CA HIS A 36 17.05 -13.01 -39.26
C HIS A 36 18.34 -12.15 -39.41
N GLY A 37 19.20 -12.51 -40.36
CA GLY A 37 20.47 -11.80 -40.65
C GLY A 37 21.70 -12.26 -39.86
N LYS A 38 21.60 -13.34 -39.06
CA LYS A 38 22.75 -13.96 -38.39
C LYS A 38 22.86 -15.44 -38.74
N ASN A 39 24.01 -15.85 -39.27
CA ASN A 39 24.30 -17.25 -39.54
C ASN A 39 24.21 -18.08 -38.24
N LYS A 40 23.75 -19.34 -38.36
CA LYS A 40 23.73 -20.31 -37.26
C LYS A 40 25.15 -20.46 -36.69
N VAL A 41 25.44 -19.81 -35.57
CA VAL A 41 26.42 -20.34 -34.63
C VAL A 41 25.64 -21.34 -33.81
N VAL A 42 25.78 -22.62 -34.14
CA VAL A 42 25.30 -23.73 -33.32
C VAL A 42 26.06 -23.62 -32.00
N PRO A 43 25.41 -23.39 -30.85
CA PRO A 43 26.07 -23.64 -29.57
C PRO A 43 26.28 -25.15 -29.51
N SER A 44 27.54 -25.58 -29.51
CA SER A 44 27.88 -26.95 -29.12
C SER A 44 27.35 -27.22 -27.72
N ASP A 45 27.00 -28.47 -27.49
CA ASP A 45 26.36 -28.99 -26.29
C ASP A 45 26.92 -28.44 -24.96
N ALA A 46 26.02 -28.38 -23.98
CA ALA A 46 26.23 -28.41 -22.53
C ALA A 46 27.55 -27.83 -21.97
N ASP A 47 27.41 -26.84 -21.08
CA ASP A 47 28.47 -26.15 -20.33
C ASP A 47 29.28 -25.09 -21.08
N SER A 48 28.78 -23.85 -21.05
CA SER A 48 29.65 -22.66 -20.95
C SER A 48 28.89 -21.46 -20.38
N ASP A 49 28.56 -21.56 -19.10
CA ASP A 49 28.75 -20.42 -18.20
C ASP A 49 30.23 -20.02 -18.28
N LEU A 50 30.64 -19.01 -19.07
CA LEU A 50 31.96 -18.36 -18.93
C LEU A 50 32.03 -17.06 -19.77
N HIS A 51 32.38 -15.97 -19.07
CA HIS A 51 32.77 -14.62 -19.52
C HIS A 51 31.72 -13.63 -20.08
N PRO A 52 31.53 -12.47 -19.39
CA PRO A 52 30.80 -11.31 -19.91
C PRO A 52 31.75 -10.32 -20.61
N ASP A 53 32.64 -10.81 -21.48
CA ASP A 53 33.44 -9.95 -22.34
C ASP A 53 32.93 -10.05 -23.80
N GLU A 54 32.81 -8.87 -24.41
CA GLU A 54 32.45 -8.60 -25.81
C GLU A 54 31.00 -8.94 -26.23
N THR A 55 30.18 -7.88 -26.37
CA THR A 55 29.06 -7.69 -27.33
C THR A 55 28.46 -8.94 -28.03
N ARG A 56 28.03 -9.96 -27.29
CA ARG A 56 27.25 -11.08 -27.88
C ARG A 56 25.82 -10.62 -28.13
N HIS A 57 25.56 -10.11 -29.33
CA HIS A 57 24.22 -9.80 -29.78
C HIS A 57 23.40 -11.10 -29.93
N ARG A 58 22.26 -11.21 -29.22
CA ARG A 58 21.29 -12.32 -29.29
C ARG A 58 21.12 -12.90 -30.71
N SER A 59 21.28 -14.23 -30.85
CA SER A 59 21.24 -14.96 -32.12
C SER A 59 19.90 -15.64 -32.42
N THR A 60 19.03 -15.78 -31.42
CA THR A 60 17.74 -16.47 -31.54
C THR A 60 16.55 -15.55 -31.23
N VAL A 61 15.38 -15.93 -31.70
CA VAL A 61 14.10 -15.24 -31.47
C VAL A 61 13.58 -15.61 -30.08
N THR A 62 13.10 -14.62 -29.31
CA THR A 62 12.46 -14.89 -28.01
C THR A 62 11.02 -15.37 -28.17
N MET A 63 10.50 -16.13 -27.20
CA MET A 63 9.11 -16.61 -27.23
C MET A 63 8.09 -15.49 -27.40
N ARG A 64 8.32 -14.34 -26.74
CA ARG A 64 7.47 -13.16 -26.89
C ARG A 64 7.49 -12.62 -28.32
N GLU A 65 8.66 -12.51 -28.94
CA GLU A 65 8.78 -12.02 -30.32
C GLU A 65 8.15 -12.98 -31.32
N PHE A 66 8.28 -14.29 -31.09
CA PHE A 66 7.60 -15.30 -31.91
C PHE A 66 6.08 -15.15 -31.85
N TYR A 67 5.49 -15.05 -30.65
CA TYR A 67 4.04 -14.87 -30.54
C TYR A 67 3.59 -13.49 -31.02
N ALA A 68 4.34 -12.42 -30.76
CA ALA A 68 4.07 -11.10 -31.31
C ALA A 68 4.09 -11.09 -32.85
N TYR A 69 5.00 -11.86 -33.46
CA TYR A 69 5.01 -12.08 -34.90
C TYR A 69 3.75 -12.79 -35.39
N ARG A 70 3.26 -13.81 -34.66
CA ARG A 70 2.05 -14.57 -35.01
C ARG A 70 0.75 -13.78 -34.82
N LEU A 71 0.75 -12.73 -33.98
CA LEU A 71 -0.39 -11.82 -33.85
C LEU A 71 -0.63 -10.97 -35.11
N MET A 72 0.38 -10.80 -35.97
CA MET A 72 0.24 -9.91 -37.13
C MET A 72 -0.47 -10.62 -38.28
N VAL A 73 -1.52 -9.97 -38.81
CA VAL A 73 -2.17 -10.36 -40.07
C VAL A 73 -1.25 -9.96 -41.22
N ARG A 74 -0.95 -10.92 -42.11
CA ARG A 74 -0.16 -10.69 -43.33
C ARG A 74 -0.98 -11.08 -44.56
N PRO A 75 -0.89 -10.35 -45.69
CA PRO A 75 -1.66 -10.66 -46.89
C PRO A 75 -1.30 -12.01 -47.52
N ASP A 76 -0.05 -12.45 -47.36
CA ASP A 76 0.57 -13.62 -47.98
C ASP A 76 0.58 -14.88 -47.08
N GLU A 77 0.06 -14.79 -45.86
CA GLU A 77 -0.05 -15.92 -44.92
C GLU A 77 -1.51 -16.34 -44.70
N GLY A 78 -1.72 -17.61 -44.38
CA GLY A 78 -3.04 -18.13 -44.02
C GLY A 78 -3.59 -17.48 -42.75
N LYS A 79 -4.88 -17.12 -42.77
CA LYS A 79 -5.55 -16.35 -41.69
C LYS A 79 -6.21 -17.25 -40.62
N ASN A 80 -5.94 -18.55 -40.65
CA ASN A 80 -6.60 -19.57 -39.83
C ASN A 80 -6.59 -19.23 -38.33
N LEU A 81 -5.49 -18.66 -37.83
CA LEU A 81 -5.35 -18.21 -36.46
C LEU A 81 -6.39 -17.14 -36.10
N HIS A 82 -6.45 -16.06 -36.86
CA HIS A 82 -7.32 -14.91 -36.61
C HIS A 82 -8.80 -15.20 -36.87
N LEU A 83 -9.10 -16.18 -37.73
CA LEU A 83 -10.48 -16.65 -37.99
C LEU A 83 -11.02 -17.59 -36.89
N GLY A 84 -10.21 -17.92 -35.88
CA GLY A 84 -10.58 -18.85 -34.81
C GLY A 84 -11.55 -18.32 -33.74
N GLY A 85 -11.98 -17.05 -33.81
CA GLY A 85 -12.94 -16.46 -32.88
C GLY A 85 -12.53 -16.58 -31.41
N ARG A 86 -13.39 -17.17 -30.56
CA ARG A 86 -13.05 -17.42 -29.15
C ARG A 86 -11.84 -18.35 -28.95
N LEU A 87 -11.61 -19.29 -29.87
CA LEU A 87 -10.47 -20.20 -29.80
C LEU A 87 -9.16 -19.44 -30.02
N TRP A 88 -9.17 -18.44 -30.90
CA TRP A 88 -8.06 -17.50 -31.07
C TRP A 88 -7.79 -16.71 -29.79
N GLN A 89 -8.83 -16.16 -29.17
CA GLN A 89 -8.67 -15.43 -27.90
C GLN A 89 -8.03 -16.29 -26.81
N GLN A 90 -8.41 -17.56 -26.71
CA GLN A 90 -7.82 -18.51 -25.77
C GLN A 90 -6.35 -18.78 -26.09
N PHE A 91 -6.02 -19.03 -27.36
CA PHE A 91 -4.64 -19.20 -27.82
C PHE A 91 -3.75 -18.00 -27.44
N VAL A 92 -4.24 -16.77 -27.61
CA VAL A 92 -3.49 -15.55 -27.25
C VAL A 92 -3.22 -15.47 -25.75
N VAL A 93 -4.21 -15.82 -24.92
CA VAL A 93 -4.04 -15.86 -23.45
C VAL A 93 -3.02 -16.92 -23.06
N ASP A 94 -3.11 -18.12 -23.62
CA ASP A 94 -2.19 -19.21 -23.34
C ASP A 94 -0.77 -18.92 -23.84
N ALA A 95 -0.62 -18.24 -24.99
CA ALA A 95 0.66 -17.77 -25.49
C ALA A 95 1.33 -16.78 -24.53
N PHE A 96 0.56 -15.85 -23.97
CA PHE A 96 1.08 -14.96 -22.93
C PHE A 96 1.43 -15.72 -21.64
N ALA A 97 0.57 -16.65 -21.21
CA ALA A 97 0.82 -17.49 -20.05
C ALA A 97 2.10 -18.33 -20.22
N ALA A 98 2.35 -18.89 -21.40
CA ALA A 98 3.57 -19.60 -21.74
C ALA A 98 4.83 -18.70 -21.66
N VAL A 99 4.76 -17.47 -22.19
CA VAL A 99 5.87 -16.50 -22.11
C VAL A 99 6.17 -16.14 -20.65
N GLU A 100 5.14 -15.89 -19.84
CA GLU A 100 5.31 -15.58 -18.42
C GLU A 100 5.81 -16.80 -17.65
N GLN A 101 5.25 -17.99 -17.89
CA GLN A 101 5.71 -19.24 -17.26
C GLN A 101 7.19 -19.49 -17.56
N TYR A 102 7.62 -19.34 -18.82
CA TYR A 102 9.02 -19.46 -19.21
C TYR A 102 9.94 -18.46 -18.49
N ARG A 103 9.49 -17.20 -18.32
CA ARG A 103 10.22 -16.18 -17.56
C ARG A 103 10.28 -16.51 -16.07
N LEU A 104 9.18 -16.98 -15.50
CA LEU A 104 9.08 -17.35 -14.10
C LEU A 104 9.90 -18.61 -13.80
N ASP A 105 9.94 -19.58 -14.70
CA ASP A 105 10.79 -20.77 -14.59
C ASP A 105 12.26 -20.43 -14.79
N TRP A 106 12.59 -19.48 -15.66
CA TRP A 106 13.94 -18.90 -15.68
C TRP A 106 14.27 -18.29 -14.31
N LEU A 107 13.42 -17.43 -13.76
CA LEU A 107 13.64 -16.84 -12.44
C LEU A 107 13.78 -17.91 -11.35
N ARG A 108 12.96 -18.97 -11.39
CA ARG A 108 12.99 -20.09 -10.44
C ARG A 108 14.25 -20.95 -10.58
N GLY A 109 14.66 -21.29 -11.80
CA GLY A 109 15.84 -22.09 -12.09
C GLY A 109 17.17 -21.34 -11.93
N HIS A 110 17.15 -20.00 -12.04
CA HIS A 110 18.35 -19.16 -11.98
C HIS A 110 18.49 -18.40 -10.65
N GLN A 111 17.78 -18.81 -9.58
CA GLN A 111 17.92 -18.22 -8.24
C GLN A 111 19.38 -18.18 -7.74
N HIS A 112 20.22 -19.09 -8.22
CA HIS A 112 21.66 -19.17 -7.94
C HIS A 112 22.49 -18.03 -8.58
N ILE A 113 21.93 -17.18 -9.46
CA ILE A 113 22.59 -16.04 -10.13
C ILE A 113 22.09 -14.68 -9.60
N ILE A 114 20.98 -14.68 -8.86
CA ILE A 114 20.24 -13.46 -8.45
C ILE A 114 20.31 -13.21 -6.94
N ARG A 115 21.22 -13.90 -6.22
CA ARG A 115 21.40 -13.70 -4.77
C ARG A 115 22.07 -12.36 -4.49
N SER A 116 21.59 -11.63 -3.48
CA SER A 116 22.17 -10.36 -3.03
C SER A 116 22.31 -10.29 -1.52
N GLU A 117 23.44 -9.81 -1.01
CA GLU A 117 23.71 -9.61 0.42
C GLU A 117 24.50 -8.31 0.67
N LEU A 118 24.55 -7.85 1.92
CA LEU A 118 25.40 -6.74 2.35
C LEU A 118 26.89 -7.11 2.27
N TYR A 119 27.71 -6.27 1.65
CA TYR A 119 29.16 -6.49 1.49
C TYR A 119 29.88 -6.72 2.84
N LYS A 120 29.51 -5.99 3.90
CA LYS A 120 30.03 -6.20 5.26
C LYS A 120 29.69 -7.58 5.82
N SER A 121 28.48 -8.08 5.61
CA SER A 121 28.07 -9.42 6.06
C SER A 121 28.83 -10.53 5.34
N ILE A 122 29.21 -10.32 4.07
CA ILE A 122 30.11 -11.21 3.33
C ILE A 122 31.51 -11.23 3.98
N TRP A 123 32.06 -10.05 4.32
CA TRP A 123 33.36 -9.93 4.99
C TRP A 123 33.40 -10.52 6.40
N ASP A 124 32.36 -10.25 7.21
CA ASP A 124 32.22 -10.78 8.57
C ASP A 124 32.08 -12.31 8.57
N SER A 125 31.47 -12.89 7.52
CA SER A 125 31.36 -14.36 7.35
C SER A 125 32.70 -14.98 6.94
N ILE A 126 33.46 -14.32 6.05
CA ILE A 126 34.83 -14.72 5.68
C ILE A 126 35.75 -14.72 6.92
N GLN A 127 35.67 -13.68 7.76
CA GLN A 127 36.48 -13.60 8.99
C GLN A 127 36.11 -14.64 10.05
N LYS A 128 34.88 -15.16 10.03
CA LYS A 128 34.40 -16.20 10.94
C LYS A 128 34.61 -17.63 10.43
N GLY A 129 35.17 -17.79 9.22
CA GLY A 129 35.43 -19.10 8.61
C GLY A 129 34.20 -19.75 7.95
N ASP A 130 33.08 -19.04 7.83
CA ASP A 130 31.88 -19.54 7.15
C ASP A 130 32.04 -19.41 5.63
N THR A 131 32.10 -20.56 4.95
CA THR A 131 32.31 -20.65 3.49
C THR A 131 31.03 -20.94 2.69
N ASN A 132 29.90 -21.18 3.37
CA ASN A 132 28.66 -21.63 2.72
C ASN A 132 27.69 -20.45 2.41
N PRO A 133 27.44 -20.11 1.14
CA PRO A 133 26.58 -18.98 0.74
C PRO A 133 25.06 -19.23 0.87
N GLU A 134 24.62 -20.39 1.37
CA GLU A 134 23.21 -20.80 1.44
C GLU A 134 22.40 -20.20 2.59
N THR A 135 23.03 -19.55 3.56
CA THR A 135 22.41 -19.11 4.83
C THR A 135 22.04 -17.63 4.89
N LEU A 136 22.23 -16.85 3.81
CA LEU A 136 22.19 -15.37 3.82
C LEU A 136 21.23 -14.78 2.77
N GLY A 137 20.47 -13.73 3.13
CA GLY A 137 19.63 -12.91 2.24
C GLY A 137 18.29 -12.39 2.81
N LYS A 138 17.97 -11.09 2.62
CA LYS A 138 16.65 -10.48 2.91
C LYS A 138 16.13 -9.59 1.77
N LYS A 139 14.79 -9.49 1.68
CA LYS A 139 14.01 -8.86 0.59
C LYS A 139 13.78 -7.35 0.78
N VAL A 140 13.72 -6.61 -0.33
CA VAL A 140 13.47 -5.15 -0.41
C VAL A 140 12.05 -4.86 -0.93
N ILE A 141 11.33 -3.95 -0.27
CA ILE A 141 10.00 -3.46 -0.67
C ILE A 141 10.10 -2.01 -1.12
N LEU A 142 9.34 -1.63 -2.16
CA LEU A 142 9.40 -0.34 -2.84
C LEU A 142 8.13 0.50 -2.60
N PRO A 143 8.22 1.71 -2.03
CA PRO A 143 7.11 2.67 -2.00
C PRO A 143 7.23 3.79 -3.06
N ALA A 144 6.14 4.52 -3.30
CA ALA A 144 5.96 5.56 -4.35
C ALA A 144 6.37 6.98 -3.88
N THR A 145 6.82 7.87 -4.79
CA THR A 145 7.18 9.26 -4.47
C THR A 145 6.15 10.21 -5.03
N HIS A 146 5.94 11.29 -4.29
CA HIS A 146 4.94 12.32 -4.52
C HIS A 146 5.55 13.48 -5.31
N THR A 147 5.27 13.55 -6.62
CA THR A 147 5.59 14.72 -7.45
C THR A 147 4.42 15.70 -7.40
N GLY A 148 4.20 16.38 -6.27
CA GLY A 148 3.14 17.39 -6.11
C GLY A 148 1.74 16.95 -6.59
N HIS A 149 0.85 17.91 -6.81
CA HIS A 149 -0.53 17.62 -7.25
C HIS A 149 -0.63 17.62 -8.79
N PRO A 150 -1.22 16.58 -9.41
CA PRO A 150 -1.52 16.61 -10.84
C PRO A 150 -2.49 17.75 -11.15
N SER A 151 -2.39 18.37 -12.32
CA SER A 151 -3.28 19.47 -12.73
C SER A 151 -4.59 18.95 -13.34
N MET A 152 -4.53 17.80 -14.02
CA MET A 152 -5.69 17.20 -14.67
C MET A 152 -5.66 15.67 -14.54
N PHE A 153 -6.86 15.09 -14.60
CA PHE A 153 -7.12 13.68 -14.74
C PHE A 153 -7.89 13.44 -16.02
N LEU A 154 -7.36 12.57 -16.87
CA LEU A 154 -7.97 12.19 -18.13
C LEU A 154 -8.20 10.70 -18.12
N THR A 155 -9.38 10.26 -18.58
CA THR A 155 -9.60 8.86 -18.93
C THR A 155 -9.99 8.73 -20.39
N MET A 156 -9.52 7.66 -21.03
CA MET A 156 -9.81 7.38 -22.45
C MET A 156 -10.14 5.90 -22.61
N THR A 157 -11.30 5.60 -23.18
CA THR A 157 -11.73 4.23 -23.48
C THR A 157 -11.61 3.96 -24.98
N CYS A 158 -11.18 2.74 -25.34
CA CYS A 158 -11.13 2.31 -26.72
C CYS A 158 -12.51 2.39 -27.39
N ASN A 159 -12.55 2.88 -28.64
CA ASN A 159 -13.72 2.80 -29.49
C ASN A 159 -13.52 1.69 -30.54
N THR A 160 -14.39 0.69 -30.52
CA THR A 160 -14.38 -0.44 -31.47
C THR A 160 -14.77 -0.04 -32.90
N GLU A 161 -15.36 1.15 -33.05
CA GLU A 161 -15.83 1.70 -34.32
C GLU A 161 -14.80 2.62 -34.99
N TRP A 162 -13.54 2.60 -34.54
CA TRP A 162 -12.48 3.33 -35.23
C TRP A 162 -12.26 2.80 -36.65
N PRO A 163 -12.12 3.67 -37.67
CA PRO A 163 -11.90 3.26 -39.05
C PRO A 163 -10.71 2.32 -39.21
N GLU A 164 -9.64 2.52 -38.42
CA GLU A 164 -8.46 1.67 -38.47
C GLU A 164 -8.74 0.23 -38.00
N ILE A 165 -9.68 0.04 -37.06
CA ILE A 165 -10.12 -1.30 -36.65
C ILE A 165 -10.97 -1.92 -37.76
N LYS A 166 -11.94 -1.17 -38.29
CA LYS A 166 -12.85 -1.67 -39.34
C LYS A 166 -12.09 -2.05 -40.61
N SER A 167 -11.17 -1.21 -41.06
CA SER A 167 -10.31 -1.48 -42.22
C SER A 167 -9.44 -2.73 -42.00
N MET A 168 -8.94 -2.96 -40.79
CA MET A 168 -8.21 -4.18 -40.49
C MET A 168 -9.10 -5.43 -40.48
N LEU A 169 -10.37 -5.31 -40.06
CA LEU A 169 -11.34 -6.41 -40.09
C LEU A 169 -11.81 -6.75 -41.51
N GLU A 170 -11.72 -5.84 -42.49
CA GLU A 170 -11.98 -6.17 -43.89
C GLU A 170 -11.04 -7.26 -44.43
N TYR A 171 -9.83 -7.37 -43.87
CA TYR A 171 -8.90 -8.45 -44.19
C TYR A 171 -9.27 -9.79 -43.52
N LEU A 172 -10.20 -9.81 -42.58
CA LEU A 172 -10.61 -10.97 -41.78
C LEU A 172 -12.13 -11.20 -41.93
N PRO A 173 -12.59 -11.81 -43.03
CA PRO A 173 -14.01 -12.00 -43.29
C PRO A 173 -14.67 -12.83 -42.19
N GLY A 174 -15.78 -12.35 -41.65
CA GLY A 174 -16.55 -13.04 -40.61
C GLY A 174 -16.02 -12.87 -39.18
N VAL A 175 -14.95 -12.08 -38.97
CA VAL A 175 -14.42 -11.79 -37.62
C VAL A 175 -15.04 -10.52 -37.06
N ASP A 176 -15.62 -10.62 -35.86
CA ASP A 176 -16.12 -9.47 -35.12
C ASP A 176 -14.99 -8.77 -34.33
N VAL A 177 -15.18 -7.49 -34.00
CA VAL A 177 -14.19 -6.72 -33.21
C VAL A 177 -13.87 -7.39 -31.87
N ALA A 178 -14.87 -8.05 -31.27
CA ALA A 178 -14.71 -8.77 -30.01
C ALA A 178 -13.71 -9.95 -30.11
N ASP A 179 -13.53 -10.49 -31.32
CA ASP A 179 -12.63 -11.60 -31.63
C ASP A 179 -11.25 -11.13 -32.13
N ALA A 180 -11.01 -9.82 -32.25
CA ALA A 180 -9.74 -9.26 -32.71
C ALA A 180 -9.04 -8.40 -31.62
N PRO A 181 -8.70 -8.97 -30.45
CA PRO A 181 -8.13 -8.24 -29.32
C PRO A 181 -6.76 -7.61 -29.61
N ASP A 182 -5.98 -8.21 -30.52
CA ASP A 182 -4.67 -7.72 -30.95
C ASP A 182 -4.79 -6.44 -31.79
N ILE A 183 -5.77 -6.38 -32.70
CA ILE A 183 -6.07 -5.22 -33.53
C ILE A 183 -6.55 -4.07 -32.63
N VAL A 184 -7.48 -4.35 -31.72
CA VAL A 184 -7.99 -3.39 -30.73
C VAL A 184 -6.84 -2.81 -29.89
N ALA A 185 -5.95 -3.66 -29.36
CA ALA A 185 -4.81 -3.24 -28.56
C ALA A 185 -3.84 -2.33 -29.35
N ARG A 186 -3.52 -2.69 -30.61
CA ARG A 186 -2.64 -1.91 -31.48
C ARG A 186 -3.22 -0.54 -31.82
N VAL A 187 -4.47 -0.49 -32.27
CA VAL A 187 -5.11 0.78 -32.64
C VAL A 187 -5.24 1.69 -31.42
N PHE A 188 -5.62 1.14 -30.25
CA PHE A 188 -5.64 1.91 -29.02
C PHE A 188 -4.27 2.48 -28.65
N LYS A 189 -3.20 1.68 -28.77
CA LYS A 189 -1.83 2.16 -28.51
C LYS A 189 -1.45 3.32 -29.43
N LEU A 190 -1.79 3.25 -30.71
CA LEU A 190 -1.55 4.34 -31.67
C LEU A 190 -2.31 5.62 -31.28
N LYS A 191 -3.60 5.50 -30.92
CA LYS A 191 -4.41 6.64 -30.47
C LYS A 191 -3.88 7.24 -29.16
N LEU A 192 -3.44 6.40 -28.23
CA LEU A 192 -2.80 6.83 -26.99
C LEU A 192 -1.49 7.60 -27.25
N ASP A 193 -0.66 7.12 -28.17
CA ASP A 193 0.59 7.79 -28.53
C ASP A 193 0.33 9.16 -29.19
N GLN A 194 -0.70 9.24 -30.04
CA GLN A 194 -1.16 10.51 -30.60
C GLN A 194 -1.63 11.47 -29.51
N LEU A 195 -2.38 11.00 -28.51
CA LEU A 195 -2.82 11.81 -27.36
C LEU A 195 -1.62 12.30 -26.54
N LEU A 196 -0.65 11.42 -26.25
CA LEU A 196 0.57 11.80 -25.54
C LEU A 196 1.40 12.82 -26.32
N HIS A 197 1.49 12.67 -27.64
CA HIS A 197 2.16 13.64 -28.51
C HIS A 197 1.46 15.00 -28.45
N LEU A 198 0.12 15.02 -28.53
CA LEU A 198 -0.68 16.24 -28.43
C LEU A 198 -0.43 16.98 -27.10
N ILE A 199 -0.49 16.25 -25.98
CA ILE A 199 -0.29 16.81 -24.63
C ILE A 199 1.14 17.30 -24.43
N LYS A 200 2.14 16.49 -24.81
CA LYS A 200 3.55 16.76 -24.47
C LYS A 200 4.29 17.63 -25.49
N LYS A 201 3.99 17.48 -26.77
CA LYS A 201 4.75 18.09 -27.88
C LYS A 201 4.00 19.25 -28.51
N GLN A 202 2.68 19.13 -28.67
CA GLN A 202 1.85 20.20 -29.23
C GLN A 202 1.28 21.14 -28.16
N ILE A 203 1.63 20.92 -26.87
CA ILE A 203 1.34 21.85 -25.77
C ILE A 203 -0.18 22.12 -25.67
N PHE A 204 -1.00 21.10 -25.95
CA PHE A 204 -2.46 21.25 -26.08
C PHE A 204 -3.15 21.88 -24.86
N PHE A 205 -2.71 21.49 -23.66
CA PHE A 205 -3.20 22.06 -22.40
C PHE A 205 -2.25 23.12 -21.82
N GLY A 206 -1.28 23.61 -22.59
CA GLY A 206 -0.15 24.36 -22.07
C GLY A 206 1.08 23.49 -21.75
N LYS A 207 2.10 24.09 -21.14
CA LYS A 207 3.42 23.46 -20.95
C LYS A 207 3.32 22.27 -19.99
N CYS A 208 3.35 21.06 -20.53
CA CYS A 208 3.33 19.83 -19.76
C CYS A 208 4.71 19.53 -19.15
N ILE A 209 4.78 19.42 -17.82
CA ILE A 209 6.01 19.09 -17.07
C ILE A 209 6.05 17.63 -16.62
N GLY A 210 4.91 16.93 -16.62
CA GLY A 210 4.86 15.52 -16.28
C GLY A 210 3.57 14.83 -16.74
N VAL A 211 3.68 13.55 -17.07
CA VAL A 211 2.54 12.68 -17.41
C VAL A 211 2.76 11.30 -16.80
N MET A 212 1.72 10.74 -16.22
CA MET A 212 1.66 9.35 -15.78
C MET A 212 0.40 8.72 -16.34
N HIS A 213 0.46 7.49 -16.83
CA HIS A 213 -0.76 6.73 -17.09
C HIS A 213 -0.61 5.24 -16.79
N VAL A 214 -1.76 4.60 -16.58
CA VAL A 214 -1.91 3.14 -16.53
C VAL A 214 -2.98 2.70 -17.52
N ILE A 215 -2.78 1.54 -18.14
CA ILE A 215 -3.77 0.89 -18.97
C ILE A 215 -4.45 -0.22 -18.16
N GLU A 216 -5.77 -0.10 -18.03
CA GLU A 216 -6.66 -1.11 -17.48
C GLU A 216 -7.48 -1.74 -18.61
N PHE A 217 -7.91 -2.98 -18.42
CA PHE A 217 -8.75 -3.70 -19.38
C PHE A 217 -10.11 -3.92 -18.69
N GLN A 218 -11.11 -3.11 -19.05
CA GLN A 218 -12.43 -3.14 -18.40
C GLN A 218 -13.17 -4.47 -18.68
N LYS A 219 -14.36 -4.71 -18.09
CA LYS A 219 -15.10 -6.01 -18.03
C LYS A 219 -15.44 -6.76 -19.35
N HIS A 220 -14.91 -6.33 -20.50
CA HIS A 220 -14.92 -7.06 -21.77
C HIS A 220 -13.57 -7.00 -22.51
N GLY A 221 -12.48 -6.66 -21.80
CA GLY A 221 -11.12 -6.57 -22.33
C GLY A 221 -10.76 -5.28 -23.05
N LEU A 222 -11.68 -4.33 -23.26
CA LEU A 222 -11.31 -3.09 -23.97
C LEU A 222 -10.26 -2.27 -23.18
N PRO A 223 -9.17 -1.83 -23.84
CA PRO A 223 -8.19 -0.95 -23.22
C PRO A 223 -8.80 0.36 -22.76
N HIS A 224 -8.45 0.76 -21.53
CA HIS A 224 -8.87 1.99 -20.89
C HIS A 224 -7.66 2.64 -20.22
N CYS A 225 -7.40 3.89 -20.56
CA CYS A 225 -6.28 4.65 -20.02
C CYS A 225 -6.77 5.53 -18.87
N HIS A 226 -6.10 5.46 -17.72
CA HIS A 226 -6.17 6.46 -16.66
C HIS A 226 -4.88 7.29 -16.67
N MET A 227 -4.99 8.59 -16.89
CA MET A 227 -3.86 9.49 -17.08
C MET A 227 -3.91 10.69 -16.13
N LEU A 228 -2.78 10.98 -15.50
CA LEU A 228 -2.52 12.17 -14.72
C LEU A 228 -1.54 13.07 -15.46
N ILE A 229 -1.86 14.37 -15.52
CA ILE A 229 -1.10 15.36 -16.26
C ILE A 229 -0.69 16.48 -15.30
N TRP A 230 0.60 16.80 -15.27
CA TRP A 230 1.16 17.94 -14.56
C TRP A 230 1.49 19.04 -15.55
N LEU A 231 0.83 20.19 -15.39
CA LEU A 231 1.13 21.40 -16.14
C LEU A 231 2.05 22.31 -15.33
N HIS A 232 2.89 23.06 -16.04
CA HIS A 232 3.66 24.16 -15.48
C HIS A 232 2.71 25.15 -14.80
N PRO A 233 3.08 25.77 -13.66
CA PRO A 233 2.19 26.70 -12.93
C PRO A 233 1.55 27.79 -13.80
N SER A 234 2.29 28.32 -14.78
CA SER A 234 1.80 29.32 -15.73
C SER A 234 0.75 28.81 -16.72
N SER A 235 0.60 27.49 -16.85
CA SER A 235 -0.36 26.84 -17.76
C SER A 235 -1.50 26.16 -17.02
N ARG A 236 -1.55 26.24 -15.68
CA ARG A 236 -2.62 25.63 -14.90
C ARG A 236 -3.90 26.46 -15.02
N PRO A 237 -5.08 25.81 -15.15
CA PRO A 237 -6.35 26.51 -15.05
C PRO A 237 -6.54 26.95 -13.59
N ASN A 238 -6.37 28.26 -13.35
CA ASN A 238 -6.35 28.83 -11.99
C ASN A 238 -7.68 29.50 -11.62
N ASN A 239 -8.58 29.70 -12.58
CA ASN A 239 -9.90 30.27 -12.37
C ASN A 239 -10.98 29.49 -13.14
N VAL A 240 -12.24 29.76 -12.81
CA VAL A 240 -13.42 29.09 -13.40
C VAL A 240 -13.48 29.27 -14.93
N HIS A 241 -13.09 30.44 -15.43
CA HIS A 241 -13.14 30.75 -16.86
C HIS A 241 -12.15 29.89 -17.66
N ASP A 242 -10.95 29.66 -17.14
CA ASP A 242 -9.96 28.77 -17.75
C ASP A 242 -10.43 27.31 -17.75
N VAL A 243 -11.13 26.89 -16.69
CA VAL A 243 -11.75 25.55 -16.63
C VAL A 243 -12.83 25.41 -17.70
N ASP A 244 -13.75 26.37 -17.80
CA ASP A 244 -14.87 26.34 -18.76
C ASP A 244 -14.41 26.43 -20.23
N LYS A 245 -13.22 27.00 -20.51
CA LYS A 245 -12.58 26.94 -21.83
C LYS A 245 -12.13 25.54 -22.21
N LEU A 246 -11.71 24.74 -21.23
CA LEU A 246 -11.13 23.42 -21.44
C LEU A 246 -12.15 22.29 -21.32
N ILE A 247 -13.13 22.43 -20.43
CA ILE A 247 -14.05 21.37 -20.04
C ILE A 247 -15.49 21.87 -20.11
N SER A 248 -16.34 21.08 -20.77
CA SER A 248 -17.79 21.24 -20.79
C SER A 248 -18.47 20.01 -20.18
N ALA A 249 -19.61 20.23 -19.55
CA ALA A 249 -20.54 19.18 -19.13
C ALA A 249 -21.95 19.45 -19.68
N GLU A 250 -22.04 20.11 -20.84
CA GLU A 250 -23.28 20.50 -21.51
C GLU A 250 -23.40 19.80 -22.88
N ILE A 251 -24.62 19.54 -23.33
CA ILE A 251 -24.97 19.08 -24.67
C ILE A 251 -24.86 20.28 -25.62
N PRO A 252 -23.97 20.24 -26.64
CA PRO A 252 -23.90 21.29 -27.64
C PRO A 252 -25.23 21.47 -28.38
N ASP A 253 -25.47 22.65 -28.93
CA ASP A 253 -26.65 22.88 -29.77
C ASP A 253 -26.51 22.13 -31.10
N GLU A 254 -27.54 21.39 -31.49
CA GLU A 254 -27.51 20.55 -32.70
C GLU A 254 -27.41 21.36 -33.99
N ASN A 255 -27.94 22.59 -34.02
CA ASN A 255 -27.90 23.46 -35.19
C ASN A 255 -26.60 24.24 -35.27
N LEU A 256 -26.08 24.71 -34.13
CA LEU A 256 -24.84 25.51 -34.09
C LEU A 256 -23.57 24.65 -34.11
N ASP A 257 -23.61 23.47 -33.49
CA ASP A 257 -22.49 22.55 -33.39
C ASP A 257 -22.95 21.09 -33.59
N PRO A 258 -23.37 20.72 -34.81
CA PRO A 258 -23.85 19.37 -35.11
C PRO A 258 -22.79 18.30 -34.85
N ILE A 259 -21.50 18.63 -35.08
CA ILE A 259 -20.40 17.69 -34.85
C ILE A 259 -20.23 17.44 -33.35
N GLY A 260 -20.18 18.51 -32.54
CA GLY A 260 -20.09 18.42 -31.08
C GLY A 260 -21.28 17.70 -30.47
N TYR A 261 -22.50 18.04 -30.91
CA TYR A 261 -23.72 17.37 -30.47
C TYR A 261 -23.64 15.86 -30.71
N ASN A 262 -23.25 15.45 -31.92
CA ASN A 262 -23.17 14.04 -32.29
C ASN A 262 -22.13 13.26 -31.48
N VAL A 263 -20.92 13.82 -31.27
CA VAL A 263 -19.89 13.14 -30.46
C VAL A 263 -20.27 13.07 -28.98
N VAL A 264 -20.88 14.12 -28.43
CA VAL A 264 -21.35 14.13 -27.02
C VAL A 264 -22.48 13.13 -26.83
N LYS A 265 -23.48 13.15 -27.72
CA LYS A 265 -24.58 12.18 -27.78
C LYS A 265 -24.08 10.74 -27.77
N ARG A 266 -23.05 10.45 -28.57
CA ARG A 266 -22.51 9.09 -28.73
C ARG A 266 -21.63 8.66 -27.57
N PHE A 267 -20.76 9.54 -27.07
CA PHE A 267 -19.67 9.13 -26.19
C PHE A 267 -19.76 9.64 -24.74
N MET A 268 -20.48 10.73 -24.48
CA MET A 268 -20.44 11.40 -23.17
C MET A 268 -21.77 11.42 -22.40
N ILE A 269 -22.85 10.83 -22.93
CA ILE A 269 -24.11 10.72 -22.19
C ILE A 269 -24.13 9.46 -21.30
N HIS A 270 -24.14 9.66 -19.98
CA HIS A 270 -24.37 8.63 -18.99
C HIS A 270 -25.83 8.17 -18.98
N GLY A 271 -26.07 6.86 -18.83
CA GLY A 271 -27.43 6.33 -18.69
C GLY A 271 -28.14 5.98 -20.02
N PRO A 272 -29.48 5.79 -20.01
CA PRO A 272 -30.38 6.04 -18.87
C PRO A 272 -30.08 5.14 -17.67
N CYS A 273 -30.32 5.65 -16.47
CA CYS A 273 -30.13 4.92 -15.21
C CYS A 273 -31.09 5.49 -14.15
N GLY A 274 -31.08 4.93 -12.94
CA GLY A 274 -31.97 5.42 -11.87
C GLY A 274 -33.38 4.88 -12.05
N LYS A 275 -34.38 5.74 -11.84
CA LYS A 275 -35.80 5.38 -12.00
C LYS A 275 -36.14 5.06 -13.45
N ASP A 276 -35.52 5.76 -14.39
CA ASP A 276 -35.79 5.62 -15.82
C ASP A 276 -35.22 4.31 -16.39
N TYR A 277 -34.21 3.71 -15.73
CA TYR A 277 -33.66 2.42 -16.12
C TYR A 277 -32.86 1.75 -14.99
N THR A 278 -33.51 0.85 -14.25
CA THR A 278 -32.95 0.21 -13.04
C THR A 278 -31.92 -0.89 -13.31
N TYR A 279 -31.88 -1.43 -14.53
CA TYR A 279 -30.97 -2.50 -14.96
C TYR A 279 -29.61 -2.01 -15.46
N SER A 280 -29.35 -0.70 -15.45
CA SER A 280 -28.08 -0.16 -15.91
C SER A 280 -26.91 -0.67 -15.05
N PRO A 281 -25.75 -1.05 -15.64
CA PRO A 281 -24.60 -1.59 -14.88
C PRO A 281 -24.04 -0.65 -13.79
N CYS A 282 -24.36 0.64 -13.87
CA CYS A 282 -23.98 1.62 -12.87
C CYS A 282 -24.87 1.61 -11.61
N MET A 283 -25.99 0.89 -11.62
CA MET A 283 -26.95 0.85 -10.52
C MET A 283 -26.42 0.01 -9.36
N VAL A 284 -26.34 0.63 -8.18
CA VAL A 284 -25.89 0.01 -6.93
C VAL A 284 -26.92 0.35 -5.86
N LYS A 285 -27.56 -0.68 -5.28
CA LYS A 285 -28.60 -0.53 -4.24
C LYS A 285 -29.71 0.47 -4.64
N GLY A 286 -30.18 0.37 -5.89
CA GLY A 286 -31.28 1.21 -6.40
C GLY A 286 -30.91 2.66 -6.74
N LYS A 287 -29.65 3.06 -6.64
CA LYS A 287 -29.16 4.39 -7.06
C LYS A 287 -27.99 4.26 -8.04
N CYS A 288 -27.78 5.25 -8.89
CA CYS A 288 -26.60 5.26 -9.76
C CYS A 288 -25.33 5.44 -8.91
N GLY A 289 -24.41 4.49 -8.96
CA GLY A 289 -23.12 4.52 -8.27
C GLY A 289 -22.16 5.61 -8.79
N ARG A 290 -22.50 6.27 -9.90
CA ARG A 290 -21.80 7.46 -10.43
C ARG A 290 -22.53 8.77 -10.08
N HIS A 291 -23.61 8.69 -9.29
CA HIS A 291 -24.43 9.81 -8.83
C HIS A 291 -25.04 10.64 -9.97
N PHE A 292 -25.57 9.94 -11.00
CA PHE A 292 -26.41 10.55 -12.03
C PHE A 292 -27.90 10.34 -11.69
N PRO A 293 -28.79 11.28 -12.08
CA PRO A 293 -28.49 12.58 -12.72
C PRO A 293 -27.73 13.55 -11.79
N LYS A 294 -26.81 14.35 -12.35
CA LYS A 294 -26.11 15.43 -11.63
C LYS A 294 -27.04 16.63 -11.44
N LYS A 295 -26.75 17.52 -10.48
CA LYS A 295 -27.54 18.75 -10.31
C LYS A 295 -27.26 19.73 -11.45
N PHE A 296 -28.27 20.51 -11.85
CA PHE A 296 -28.06 21.68 -12.70
C PHE A 296 -27.31 22.76 -11.93
N ASN A 297 -26.40 23.45 -12.61
CA ASN A 297 -25.61 24.55 -12.05
C ASN A 297 -25.37 25.60 -13.15
N GLY A 298 -25.63 26.88 -12.84
CA GLY A 298 -25.44 27.97 -13.80
C GLY A 298 -23.97 28.29 -14.10
N ASN A 299 -23.07 28.00 -13.15
CA ASN A 299 -21.64 28.30 -13.23
C ASN A 299 -20.80 27.11 -12.73
N THR A 300 -19.55 27.02 -13.16
CA THR A 300 -18.57 26.09 -12.60
C THR A 300 -18.00 26.67 -11.30
N PHE A 301 -17.81 25.83 -10.27
CA PHE A 301 -17.16 26.22 -9.01
C PHE A 301 -16.49 25.02 -8.35
N PHE A 302 -15.68 25.24 -7.30
CA PHE A 302 -15.08 24.16 -6.51
C PHE A 302 -15.85 24.00 -5.20
N ASP A 303 -16.19 22.75 -4.83
CA ASP A 303 -16.84 22.47 -3.55
C ASP A 303 -15.87 22.55 -2.35
N ASP A 304 -16.37 22.41 -1.12
CA ASP A 304 -15.57 22.44 0.13
C ASP A 304 -14.49 21.33 0.20
N SER A 305 -14.58 20.33 -0.68
CA SER A 305 -13.59 19.26 -0.84
C SER A 305 -12.58 19.53 -1.96
N GLY A 306 -12.74 20.64 -2.66
CA GLY A 306 -11.90 21.10 -3.78
C GLY A 306 -12.12 20.32 -5.07
N PHE A 307 -13.26 19.63 -5.23
CA PHE A 307 -13.64 19.01 -6.49
C PHE A 307 -14.38 20.02 -7.37
N PRO A 308 -14.11 20.04 -8.70
CA PRO A 308 -14.83 20.90 -9.61
C PRO A 308 -16.27 20.40 -9.80
N VAL A 309 -17.21 21.29 -9.57
CA VAL A 309 -18.62 21.16 -9.93
C VAL A 309 -18.83 21.94 -11.22
N TYR A 310 -18.88 21.23 -12.35
CA TYR A 310 -19.00 21.85 -13.67
C TYR A 310 -20.38 22.45 -13.93
N ARG A 311 -20.40 23.53 -14.72
CA ARG A 311 -21.59 24.18 -15.27
C ARG A 311 -22.43 23.18 -16.05
N ARG A 312 -23.73 23.16 -15.74
CA ARG A 312 -24.79 22.36 -16.36
C ARG A 312 -26.05 23.20 -16.40
N ARG A 313 -26.23 24.04 -17.42
CA ARG A 313 -27.43 24.88 -17.53
C ARG A 313 -28.64 24.05 -17.94
N ARG A 314 -29.83 24.54 -17.59
CA ARG A 314 -31.07 24.02 -18.18
C ARG A 314 -31.20 24.60 -19.58
N THR A 315 -31.29 23.72 -20.57
CA THR A 315 -31.43 24.07 -21.99
C THR A 315 -32.52 23.19 -22.61
N THR A 316 -32.99 23.55 -23.80
CA THR A 316 -33.92 22.72 -24.60
C THR A 316 -33.22 21.53 -25.27
N ASN A 317 -31.89 21.55 -25.36
CA ASN A 317 -31.08 20.48 -25.94
C ASN A 317 -31.21 19.18 -25.14
N ASN A 318 -31.58 18.10 -25.82
CA ASN A 318 -31.75 16.78 -25.23
C ASN A 318 -31.20 15.70 -26.17
N VAL A 319 -30.83 14.57 -25.59
CA VAL A 319 -30.39 13.37 -26.31
C VAL A 319 -31.32 12.21 -25.96
N LYS A 320 -31.94 11.59 -26.98
CA LYS A 320 -32.74 10.39 -26.81
C LYS A 320 -31.84 9.15 -26.75
N LYS A 321 -31.91 8.38 -25.67
CA LYS A 321 -31.15 7.12 -25.48
C LYS A 321 -32.02 6.05 -24.83
N LYS A 322 -32.15 4.88 -25.47
CA LYS A 322 -33.06 3.79 -25.08
C LYS A 322 -34.50 4.27 -24.78
N GLY A 323 -35.02 5.18 -25.60
CA GLY A 323 -36.38 5.74 -25.44
C GLY A 323 -36.51 6.90 -24.44
N VAL A 324 -35.50 7.16 -23.61
CA VAL A 324 -35.52 8.23 -22.59
C VAL A 324 -34.83 9.49 -23.12
N LEU A 325 -35.41 10.66 -22.88
CA LEU A 325 -34.78 11.96 -23.16
C LEU A 325 -33.88 12.34 -22.00
N LEU A 326 -32.60 12.54 -22.28
CA LEU A 326 -31.57 12.89 -21.31
C LEU A 326 -31.02 14.28 -21.60
N ASP A 327 -30.89 15.07 -20.54
CA ASP A 327 -30.42 16.46 -20.58
C ASP A 327 -28.98 16.61 -20.04
N ASN A 328 -28.56 17.86 -19.80
CA ASN A 328 -27.24 18.21 -19.27
C ASN A 328 -26.92 17.56 -17.91
N GLN A 329 -27.89 17.03 -17.16
CA GLN A 329 -27.62 16.32 -15.91
C GLN A 329 -26.90 14.99 -16.13
N TYR A 330 -26.94 14.45 -17.35
CA TYR A 330 -26.38 13.14 -17.72
C TYR A 330 -25.03 13.20 -18.45
N VAL A 331 -24.53 14.40 -18.75
CA VAL A 331 -23.29 14.57 -19.51
C VAL A 331 -22.07 14.29 -18.62
N VAL A 332 -21.14 13.47 -19.07
CA VAL A 332 -19.82 13.27 -18.44
C VAL A 332 -18.89 14.41 -18.90
N PRO A 333 -18.11 15.06 -18.01
CA PRO A 333 -17.24 16.18 -18.39
C PRO A 333 -16.24 15.84 -19.51
N TYR A 334 -16.07 16.73 -20.47
CA TYR A 334 -15.28 16.47 -21.67
C TYR A 334 -14.59 17.71 -22.22
N ASN A 335 -13.54 17.50 -23.01
CA ASN A 335 -12.99 18.52 -23.91
C ASN A 335 -13.50 18.25 -25.33
N ARG A 336 -14.13 19.26 -25.95
CA ARG A 336 -14.78 19.11 -27.28
C ARG A 336 -13.78 18.67 -28.36
N GLU A 337 -12.63 19.32 -28.44
CA GLU A 337 -11.64 19.04 -29.51
C GLU A 337 -11.07 17.62 -29.40
N LEU A 338 -10.79 17.15 -28.19
CA LEU A 338 -10.35 15.77 -27.97
C LEU A 338 -11.42 14.77 -28.39
N LEU A 339 -12.71 15.00 -28.08
CA LEU A 339 -13.78 14.11 -28.51
C LEU A 339 -13.94 14.06 -30.03
N VAL A 340 -13.90 15.22 -30.69
CA VAL A 340 -14.01 15.27 -32.16
C VAL A 340 -12.83 14.56 -32.82
N ARG A 341 -11.62 14.75 -32.30
CA ARG A 341 -10.39 14.16 -32.85
C ARG A 341 -10.29 12.65 -32.64
N PHE A 342 -10.59 12.17 -31.44
CA PHE A 342 -10.42 10.77 -31.08
C PHE A 342 -11.69 9.94 -31.21
N GLN A 343 -12.87 10.57 -31.30
CA GLN A 343 -14.16 9.90 -31.45
C GLN A 343 -14.33 8.71 -30.51
N CYS A 344 -14.08 8.91 -29.22
CA CYS A 344 -14.27 7.91 -28.20
C CYS A 344 -14.65 8.55 -26.87
N HIS A 345 -14.98 7.73 -25.86
CA HIS A 345 -15.26 8.25 -24.52
C HIS A 345 -13.96 8.76 -23.87
N ILE A 346 -13.84 10.09 -23.77
CA ILE A 346 -12.74 10.78 -23.08
C ILE A 346 -13.32 11.68 -21.98
N ASN A 347 -13.12 11.29 -20.72
CA ASN A 347 -13.47 12.14 -19.58
C ASN A 347 -12.25 12.99 -19.22
N LEU A 348 -12.45 14.29 -19.04
CA LEU A 348 -11.41 15.21 -18.57
C LEU A 348 -11.88 15.93 -17.32
N GLU A 349 -11.05 15.92 -16.29
CA GLU A 349 -11.31 16.61 -15.03
C GLU A 349 -10.11 17.43 -14.57
N VAL A 350 -10.36 18.61 -13.98
CA VAL A 350 -9.34 19.42 -13.30
C VAL A 350 -9.11 18.90 -11.88
N CYS A 351 -7.85 18.87 -11.46
CA CYS A 351 -7.42 18.35 -10.16
C CYS A 351 -6.69 19.44 -9.37
N ASN A 352 -7.42 20.37 -8.75
CA ASN A 352 -6.80 21.49 -8.05
C ASN A 352 -6.70 21.34 -6.52
N SER A 353 -7.08 20.19 -5.94
CA SER A 353 -7.05 19.98 -4.48
C SER A 353 -6.16 18.82 -4.02
N SER A 354 -5.47 19.02 -2.89
CA SER A 354 -4.65 17.99 -2.23
C SER A 354 -5.48 16.78 -1.77
N ARG A 355 -6.78 16.96 -1.47
CA ARG A 355 -7.72 15.89 -1.06
C ARG A 355 -8.02 14.92 -2.20
N SER A 356 -8.03 15.37 -3.45
CA SER A 356 -8.28 14.53 -4.64
C SER A 356 -7.13 13.57 -4.97
N LEU A 357 -5.92 13.85 -4.47
CA LEU A 357 -4.69 13.20 -4.89
C LEU A 357 -4.61 11.73 -4.49
N LYS A 358 -4.97 11.37 -3.24
CA LYS A 358 -4.98 9.98 -2.78
C LYS A 358 -5.94 9.11 -3.61
N TYR A 359 -7.06 9.69 -4.04
CA TYR A 359 -8.06 9.03 -4.85
C TYR A 359 -7.60 8.86 -6.31
N LEU A 360 -6.99 9.89 -6.91
CA LEU A 360 -6.52 9.86 -8.29
C LEU A 360 -5.33 8.90 -8.50
N PHE A 361 -4.36 8.91 -7.57
CA PHE A 361 -3.26 7.95 -7.60
C PHE A 361 -3.73 6.51 -7.36
N LYS A 362 -4.86 6.29 -6.67
CA LYS A 362 -5.46 4.96 -6.56
C LYS A 362 -5.79 4.38 -7.94
N TYR A 363 -6.29 5.18 -8.88
CA TYR A 363 -6.57 4.71 -10.24
C TYR A 363 -5.28 4.41 -11.02
N CYS A 364 -4.24 5.22 -10.87
CA CYS A 364 -2.97 4.99 -11.58
C CYS A 364 -2.07 3.91 -10.95
N LEU A 365 -2.29 3.56 -9.69
CA LEU A 365 -1.50 2.60 -8.91
C LEU A 365 -2.29 1.35 -8.49
N LYS A 366 -3.53 1.19 -8.99
CA LYS A 366 -4.31 -0.03 -8.77
C LYS A 366 -3.53 -1.21 -9.35
N GLY A 367 -3.42 -2.29 -8.58
CA GLY A 367 -2.88 -3.56 -9.07
C GLY A 367 -3.84 -4.26 -10.04
N HIS A 368 -3.39 -5.35 -10.65
CA HIS A 368 -4.21 -6.18 -11.52
C HIS A 368 -5.50 -6.65 -10.81
N ASP A 369 -6.57 -6.87 -11.57
CA ASP A 369 -7.77 -7.49 -11.01
C ASP A 369 -7.43 -8.92 -10.58
N THR A 370 -7.59 -9.19 -9.28
CA THR A 370 -7.29 -10.48 -8.67
C THR A 370 -8.58 -11.17 -8.24
N ALA A 371 -8.74 -12.43 -8.60
CA ALA A 371 -9.71 -13.34 -8.00
C ALA A 371 -9.03 -14.09 -6.83
N THR A 372 -9.53 -13.94 -5.62
CA THR A 372 -9.04 -14.71 -4.47
C THR A 372 -9.61 -16.13 -4.55
N MET A 373 -8.83 -17.07 -5.10
CA MET A 373 -9.15 -18.50 -5.09
C MET A 373 -8.12 -19.27 -4.25
N LEU A 374 -8.56 -19.87 -3.15
CA LEU A 374 -7.69 -20.58 -2.21
C LEU A 374 -7.65 -22.08 -2.58
N LEU A 375 -6.74 -22.45 -3.49
CA LEU A 375 -6.49 -23.86 -3.83
C LEU A 375 -5.54 -24.49 -2.80
N ARG A 376 -6.10 -25.18 -1.81
CA ARG A 376 -5.33 -25.89 -0.77
C ARG A 376 -4.80 -27.23 -1.33
N LYS A 377 -3.51 -27.31 -1.67
CA LYS A 377 -2.85 -28.62 -1.86
C LYS A 377 -2.95 -29.43 -0.57
N LYS A 378 -3.39 -30.70 -0.65
CA LYS A 378 -3.19 -31.69 0.41
C LYS A 378 -1.69 -31.72 0.74
N ARG A 379 -1.33 -31.62 2.01
CA ARG A 379 0.08 -31.72 2.45
C ARG A 379 0.56 -33.16 2.26
N ASP A 380 1.72 -33.33 1.66
CA ASP A 380 2.54 -34.53 1.83
C ASP A 380 2.89 -34.66 3.32
N VAL A 381 2.70 -35.86 3.86
CA VAL A 381 2.75 -36.17 5.30
C VAL A 381 4.18 -36.41 5.80
N ASN A 382 5.20 -36.33 4.94
CA ASN A 382 6.56 -36.78 5.29
C ASN A 382 7.57 -35.63 5.27
N GLY A 383 7.54 -34.75 6.27
CA GLY A 383 8.55 -33.72 6.48
C GLY A 383 8.69 -33.36 7.95
N ASP A 384 9.87 -33.69 8.50
CA ASP A 384 10.26 -33.70 9.91
C ASP A 384 9.99 -32.39 10.68
N ALA A 385 9.62 -32.51 11.96
CA ALA A 385 9.07 -31.44 12.80
C ALA A 385 10.12 -30.57 13.51
N SER A 386 11.39 -30.67 13.10
CA SER A 386 12.55 -30.20 13.88
C SER A 386 13.24 -28.93 13.35
N GLN A 387 12.75 -28.28 12.28
CA GLN A 387 13.32 -26.99 11.83
C GLN A 387 12.52 -25.76 12.33
N PRO A 388 13.17 -24.76 12.96
CA PRO A 388 12.53 -23.52 13.38
C PRO A 388 12.00 -22.72 12.18
N LEU A 389 10.81 -22.12 12.32
CA LEU A 389 10.05 -21.39 11.27
C LEU A 389 10.69 -20.04 10.82
N LEU A 390 11.99 -19.85 10.98
CA LEU A 390 12.71 -18.79 10.30
C LEU A 390 13.03 -19.30 8.88
N ALA A 391 12.43 -18.65 7.87
CA ALA A 391 12.58 -18.92 6.43
C ALA A 391 11.60 -19.94 5.78
N ARG A 392 10.28 -19.85 6.04
CA ARG A 392 9.35 -20.14 4.93
C ARG A 392 9.44 -19.00 3.91
N SER A 393 10.27 -19.22 2.91
CA SER A 393 10.43 -18.38 1.72
C SER A 393 9.05 -17.92 1.21
N ARG A 394 8.82 -16.59 1.21
CA ARG A 394 7.70 -15.99 0.47
C ARG A 394 7.95 -16.28 -1.01
N ASP A 395 7.25 -17.25 -1.59
CA ASP A 395 7.33 -17.56 -3.01
C ASP A 395 6.60 -16.47 -3.80
N GLU A 396 7.35 -15.45 -4.25
CA GLU A 396 6.81 -14.33 -5.03
C GLU A 396 6.31 -14.78 -6.40
N ILE A 397 6.92 -15.81 -6.98
CA ILE A 397 6.48 -16.39 -8.25
C ILE A 397 5.11 -17.02 -8.06
N LYS A 398 4.92 -17.80 -6.99
CA LYS A 398 3.61 -18.39 -6.67
C LYS A 398 2.57 -17.33 -6.33
N ASN A 399 2.92 -16.31 -5.55
CA ASN A 399 2.02 -15.19 -5.26
C ASN A 399 1.69 -14.33 -6.51
N TYR A 400 2.59 -14.29 -7.50
CA TYR A 400 2.35 -13.61 -8.78
C TYR A 400 1.40 -14.41 -9.69
N ILE A 401 1.45 -15.74 -9.61
CA ILE A 401 0.58 -16.66 -10.36
C ILE A 401 -0.80 -16.79 -9.71
N ASP A 402 -0.88 -16.89 -8.39
CA ASP A 402 -2.11 -17.15 -7.64
C ASP A 402 -3.08 -15.95 -7.75
N GLY A 403 -4.15 -16.11 -8.53
CA GLY A 403 -5.32 -15.23 -8.52
C GLY A 403 -5.36 -14.12 -9.56
N ARG A 404 -4.49 -14.10 -10.58
CA ARG A 404 -4.56 -13.07 -11.64
C ARG A 404 -5.59 -13.42 -12.72
N TYR A 405 -6.49 -12.49 -13.01
CA TYR A 405 -7.33 -12.55 -14.20
C TYR A 405 -6.63 -11.86 -15.37
N ILE A 406 -6.58 -12.52 -16.54
CA ILE A 406 -6.00 -11.97 -17.78
C ILE A 406 -7.00 -12.16 -18.90
N CYS A 407 -7.31 -11.09 -19.63
CA CYS A 407 -8.14 -11.15 -20.83
C CYS A 407 -7.28 -11.15 -22.11
N ALA A 408 -7.86 -11.53 -23.25
CA ALA A 408 -7.13 -11.65 -24.51
C ALA A 408 -6.52 -10.32 -25.00
N ALA A 409 -7.17 -9.19 -24.72
CA ALA A 409 -6.64 -7.86 -25.04
C ALA A 409 -5.44 -7.47 -24.15
N GLU A 410 -5.46 -7.82 -22.86
CA GLU A 410 -4.30 -7.65 -21.98
C GLU A 410 -3.15 -8.53 -22.44
N ALA A 411 -3.42 -9.81 -22.74
CA ALA A 411 -2.43 -10.74 -23.26
C ALA A 411 -1.81 -10.21 -24.57
N SER A 412 -2.63 -9.74 -25.51
CA SER A 412 -2.17 -9.12 -26.75
C SER A 412 -1.28 -7.91 -26.49
N TRP A 413 -1.71 -6.98 -25.62
CA TRP A 413 -0.93 -5.80 -25.24
C TRP A 413 0.45 -6.16 -24.70
N ARG A 414 0.51 -7.18 -23.83
CA ARG A 414 1.76 -7.67 -23.22
C ARG A 414 2.66 -8.40 -24.21
N LEU A 415 2.10 -9.24 -25.08
CA LEU A 415 2.86 -9.96 -26.12
C LEU A 415 3.51 -8.97 -27.10
N LEU A 416 2.75 -7.96 -27.54
CA LEU A 416 3.25 -6.87 -28.38
C LEU A 416 4.32 -6.01 -27.69
N GLY A 417 4.49 -6.14 -26.38
CA GLY A 417 5.51 -5.43 -25.60
C GLY A 417 5.12 -3.99 -25.27
N PHE A 418 3.84 -3.67 -25.28
CA PHE A 418 3.36 -2.35 -24.89
C PHE A 418 3.40 -2.18 -23.37
N ASP A 419 3.88 -1.02 -22.91
CA ASP A 419 3.94 -0.71 -21.49
C ASP A 419 2.54 -0.51 -20.91
N ILE A 420 2.25 -1.17 -19.78
CA ILE A 420 1.01 -0.91 -19.02
C ILE A 420 1.12 0.40 -18.25
N HIS A 421 2.31 0.72 -17.73
CA HIS A 421 2.56 1.93 -16.98
C HIS A 421 3.55 2.81 -17.71
N TYR A 422 3.24 4.09 -17.81
CA TYR A 422 4.14 5.08 -18.39
C TYR A 422 4.29 6.25 -17.43
N ARG A 423 5.51 6.80 -17.36
CA ARG A 423 5.85 7.94 -16.51
C ARG A 423 6.86 8.83 -17.23
N HIS A 424 6.58 10.12 -17.23
CA HIS A 424 7.49 11.14 -17.71
C HIS A 424 7.46 12.34 -16.75
N PRO A 425 8.62 12.92 -16.39
CA PRO A 425 9.97 12.43 -16.68
C PRO A 425 10.30 11.12 -15.94
N SER A 426 11.34 10.43 -16.39
CA SER A 426 11.78 9.18 -15.76
C SER A 426 12.35 9.44 -14.37
N VAL A 427 12.27 8.43 -13.50
CA VAL A 427 12.78 8.51 -12.12
C VAL A 427 13.87 7.46 -11.92
N GLU A 428 15.07 7.90 -11.57
CA GLU A 428 16.22 7.06 -11.26
C GLU A 428 16.27 6.76 -9.75
N ARG A 429 16.41 5.48 -9.38
CA ARG A 429 16.52 5.10 -7.97
C ARG A 429 17.97 5.14 -7.52
N LEU A 430 18.17 5.77 -6.36
CA LEU A 430 19.46 6.04 -5.77
C LEU A 430 19.57 5.30 -4.43
N PRO A 431 20.32 4.19 -4.36
CA PRO A 431 20.51 3.45 -3.12
C PRO A 431 21.24 4.30 -2.08
N VAL A 432 20.83 4.14 -0.83
CA VAL A 432 21.47 4.73 0.36
C VAL A 432 21.98 3.59 1.22
N HIS A 433 23.25 3.63 1.58
CA HIS A 433 23.90 2.67 2.46
C HIS A 433 25.09 3.36 3.13
N VAL A 434 25.45 2.90 4.32
CA VAL A 434 26.70 3.34 4.97
C VAL A 434 27.91 2.65 4.34
N GLU A 435 29.11 3.10 4.71
CA GLU A 435 30.37 2.56 4.20
C GLU A 435 30.47 1.06 4.45
N GLY A 436 30.78 0.29 3.40
CA GLY A 436 30.86 -1.17 3.47
C GLY A 436 29.51 -1.92 3.46
N GLU A 437 28.36 -1.24 3.53
CA GLU A 437 27.04 -1.88 3.53
C GLU A 437 26.34 -1.82 2.17
N LYS A 438 27.10 -1.80 1.07
CA LYS A 438 26.52 -1.90 -0.27
C LYS A 438 25.99 -3.30 -0.54
N ASN A 439 24.87 -3.39 -1.25
CA ASN A 439 24.34 -4.67 -1.72
C ASN A 439 25.22 -5.21 -2.86
N VAL A 440 25.64 -6.46 -2.73
CA VAL A 440 26.44 -7.19 -3.70
C VAL A 440 25.65 -8.38 -4.19
N THR A 441 25.58 -8.54 -5.51
CA THR A 441 24.96 -9.70 -6.17
C THR A 441 26.04 -10.71 -6.53
N PHE A 442 25.84 -11.99 -6.25
CA PHE A 442 26.83 -13.04 -6.52
C PHE A 442 26.18 -14.38 -6.90
N LYS A 443 26.95 -15.24 -7.58
CA LYS A 443 26.51 -16.60 -7.92
C LYS A 443 26.82 -17.61 -6.81
N ASN A 444 26.05 -18.68 -6.68
CA ASN A 444 26.29 -19.73 -5.68
C ASN A 444 27.64 -20.46 -5.81
N ASN A 445 28.19 -20.52 -7.02
CA ASN A 445 29.47 -21.16 -7.31
C ASN A 445 30.66 -20.20 -7.25
N GLU A 446 30.43 -18.91 -6.97
CA GLU A 446 31.53 -17.96 -6.76
C GLU A 446 32.00 -18.05 -5.31
N SER A 447 33.32 -18.14 -5.10
CA SER A 447 33.87 -18.05 -3.76
C SER A 447 33.60 -16.66 -3.17
N LEU A 448 33.24 -16.61 -1.89
CA LEU A 448 32.99 -15.33 -1.19
C LEU A 448 34.21 -14.39 -1.27
N ALA A 449 35.43 -14.93 -1.34
CA ALA A 449 36.65 -14.17 -1.57
C ALA A 449 36.69 -13.50 -2.95
N SER A 450 36.37 -14.22 -4.02
CA SER A 450 36.26 -13.66 -5.38
C SER A 450 35.15 -12.60 -5.47
N VAL A 451 34.01 -12.85 -4.81
CA VAL A 451 32.90 -11.88 -4.73
C VAL A 451 33.33 -10.60 -4.00
N ALA A 452 34.06 -10.73 -2.89
CA ALA A 452 34.59 -9.60 -2.14
C ALA A 452 35.59 -8.79 -2.97
N GLU A 453 36.49 -9.45 -3.71
CA GLU A 453 37.46 -8.79 -4.60
C GLU A 453 36.77 -8.04 -5.75
N LYS A 454 35.86 -8.70 -6.48
CA LYS A 454 35.08 -8.06 -7.56
C LYS A 454 34.26 -6.87 -7.04
N SER A 455 33.80 -6.94 -5.80
CA SER A 455 33.01 -5.86 -5.19
C SER A 455 33.85 -4.63 -4.81
N LYS A 456 35.18 -4.75 -4.70
CA LYS A 456 36.05 -3.58 -4.47
C LYS A 456 36.02 -2.62 -5.67
N THR A 457 35.97 -3.15 -6.88
CA THR A 457 36.02 -2.36 -8.13
C THR A 457 34.64 -1.96 -8.66
N ARG A 458 33.57 -2.67 -8.27
CA ARG A 458 32.19 -2.32 -8.64
C ARG A 458 31.59 -1.30 -7.67
N HIS A 459 31.65 -0.03 -8.06
CA HIS A 459 31.05 1.06 -7.29
C HIS A 459 29.52 0.99 -7.28
N SER A 460 28.93 1.26 -6.12
CA SER A 460 27.51 1.59 -6.04
C SER A 460 27.24 2.94 -6.72
N LYS A 461 25.97 3.29 -6.96
CA LYS A 461 25.61 4.62 -7.46
C LYS A 461 26.06 5.77 -6.55
N LEU A 462 26.08 5.53 -5.23
CA LEU A 462 26.53 6.50 -4.23
C LEU A 462 28.06 6.65 -4.26
N GLU A 463 28.78 5.54 -4.34
CA GLU A 463 30.24 5.54 -4.49
C GLU A 463 30.66 6.18 -5.83
N GLY A 464 29.94 5.86 -6.90
CA GLY A 464 30.15 6.50 -8.21
C GLY A 464 29.87 8.01 -8.19
N TRP A 465 28.96 8.50 -7.33
CA TRP A 465 28.73 9.94 -7.16
C TRP A 465 29.95 10.61 -6.52
N PHE A 466 30.58 9.95 -5.54
CA PHE A 466 31.85 10.41 -4.97
C PHE A 466 32.96 10.50 -6.02
N GLU A 467 33.12 9.46 -6.85
CA GLU A 467 34.10 9.46 -7.93
C GLU A 467 33.80 10.53 -8.99
N ALA A 468 32.53 10.74 -9.31
CA ALA A 468 32.13 11.81 -10.23
C ALA A 468 32.44 13.21 -9.65
N ASN A 469 32.26 13.43 -8.35
CA ASN A 469 32.65 14.69 -7.69
C ASN A 469 34.15 14.92 -7.67
N LYS A 470 34.97 13.86 -7.69
CA LYS A 470 36.42 13.96 -7.89
C LYS A 470 36.76 14.32 -9.34
N ALA A 471 36.14 13.63 -10.31
CA ALA A 471 36.48 13.72 -11.72
C ALA A 471 35.92 14.96 -12.43
N TYR A 472 34.73 15.44 -12.06
CA TYR A 472 34.05 16.53 -12.73
C TYR A 472 33.79 17.70 -11.76
N PRO A 473 34.36 18.89 -11.97
CA PRO A 473 34.08 20.06 -11.13
C PRO A 473 32.58 20.40 -11.06
N ALA A 474 31.87 20.34 -12.20
CA ALA A 474 30.43 20.60 -12.29
C ALA A 474 29.57 19.60 -11.49
N ALA A 475 30.07 18.40 -11.19
CA ALA A 475 29.33 17.43 -10.37
C ALA A 475 29.10 17.95 -8.93
N ARG A 476 29.99 18.84 -8.45
CA ARG A 476 29.97 19.36 -7.07
C ARG A 476 28.85 20.34 -6.78
N GLU A 477 28.11 20.78 -7.80
CA GLU A 477 26.97 21.70 -7.66
C GLU A 477 25.66 20.98 -7.28
N PHE A 478 25.63 19.66 -7.41
CA PHE A 478 24.41 18.86 -7.27
C PHE A 478 24.47 17.96 -6.03
N THR A 479 23.34 17.89 -5.33
CA THR A 479 23.15 16.85 -4.31
C THR A 479 23.06 15.48 -4.97
N TYR A 480 23.22 14.41 -4.18
CA TYR A 480 23.07 13.05 -4.72
C TYR A 480 21.68 12.83 -5.33
N GLN A 481 20.62 13.41 -4.75
CA GLN A 481 19.25 13.31 -5.27
C GLN A 481 19.06 14.05 -6.62
N GLU A 482 19.71 15.19 -6.80
CA GLU A 482 19.62 15.98 -8.04
C GLU A 482 20.49 15.41 -9.16
N PHE A 483 21.48 14.58 -8.81
CA PHE A 483 22.52 14.09 -9.72
C PHE A 483 22.00 13.50 -11.04
N PRO A 484 20.94 12.64 -11.05
CA PRO A 484 20.44 12.05 -12.29
C PRO A 484 19.87 13.05 -13.30
N GLN A 485 19.58 14.29 -12.88
CA GLN A 485 19.12 15.35 -13.79
C GLN A 485 20.23 15.78 -14.74
N ASN A 486 21.48 15.73 -14.27
CA ASN A 486 22.66 16.21 -15.02
C ASN A 486 23.64 15.09 -15.40
N PHE A 487 23.52 13.92 -14.78
CA PHE A 487 24.37 12.76 -15.04
C PHE A 487 23.55 11.50 -15.34
N THR A 488 24.11 10.58 -16.13
CA THR A 488 23.53 9.27 -16.47
C THR A 488 24.39 8.15 -15.90
N TRP A 489 23.76 7.22 -15.19
CA TRP A 489 24.44 6.04 -14.67
C TRP A 489 24.69 5.05 -15.81
N LYS A 490 25.95 4.66 -16.00
CA LYS A 490 26.36 3.58 -16.90
C LYS A 490 26.58 2.34 -16.05
N ALA A 491 25.57 1.46 -16.01
CA ALA A 491 25.55 0.30 -15.12
C ALA A 491 26.74 -0.65 -15.36
N ASP A 492 27.08 -0.91 -16.62
CA ASP A 492 28.17 -1.83 -17.00
C ASP A 492 29.53 -1.33 -16.51
N ALA A 493 29.75 -0.02 -16.62
CA ALA A 493 30.99 0.64 -16.18
C ALA A 493 30.93 1.13 -14.72
N CYS A 494 29.82 0.87 -14.01
CA CYS A 494 29.53 1.34 -12.66
C CYS A 494 29.94 2.82 -12.40
N LYS A 495 29.65 3.71 -13.35
CA LYS A 495 30.07 5.11 -13.29
C LYS A 495 29.02 6.09 -13.82
N TRP A 496 29.09 7.33 -13.34
CA TRP A 496 28.29 8.42 -13.87
C TRP A 496 29.02 9.15 -15.01
N LYS A 497 28.27 9.52 -16.04
CA LYS A 497 28.73 10.41 -17.11
C LYS A 497 27.80 11.62 -17.24
N PRO A 498 28.29 12.79 -17.67
CA PRO A 498 27.43 13.93 -17.99
C PRO A 498 26.29 13.51 -18.92
N ARG A 499 25.08 14.01 -18.65
CA ARG A 499 23.88 13.68 -19.41
C ARG A 499 23.83 14.54 -20.67
N GLU A 500 23.59 13.89 -21.80
CA GLU A 500 23.46 14.57 -23.09
C GLU A 500 22.01 14.92 -23.44
N ARG A 501 21.03 14.13 -22.99
CA ARG A 501 19.60 14.30 -23.35
C ARG A 501 18.64 13.90 -22.23
N GLY A 502 17.48 14.56 -22.23
CA GLY A 502 16.34 14.29 -21.34
C GLY A 502 16.54 14.81 -19.91
N ILE A 503 15.49 14.73 -19.10
CA ILE A 503 15.55 15.04 -17.66
C ILE A 503 15.11 13.78 -16.92
N VAL A 504 15.87 13.40 -15.89
CA VAL A 504 15.58 12.25 -15.03
C VAL A 504 15.71 12.71 -13.58
N PHE A 505 14.68 12.48 -12.77
CA PHE A 505 14.74 12.84 -11.35
C PHE A 505 15.34 11.69 -10.53
N GLY A 506 16.29 12.01 -9.66
CA GLY A 506 16.80 11.06 -8.69
C GLY A 506 15.85 10.88 -7.52
N ARG A 507 15.77 9.65 -7.02
CA ARG A 507 15.01 9.30 -5.83
C ARG A 507 15.85 8.42 -4.91
N LEU A 508 16.17 8.95 -3.73
CA LEU A 508 16.80 8.19 -2.66
C LEU A 508 15.89 7.04 -2.20
N SER A 509 16.50 5.90 -1.90
CA SER A 509 15.81 4.77 -1.24
C SER A 509 15.11 5.24 0.03
N ASP A 510 13.99 4.58 0.33
CA ASP A 510 13.29 4.81 1.58
C ASP A 510 14.11 4.25 2.73
N VAL A 511 14.23 5.02 3.81
CA VAL A 511 14.99 4.66 5.00
C VAL A 511 14.12 5.04 6.19
N HIS A 512 13.70 4.04 6.95
CA HIS A 512 12.84 4.24 8.11
C HIS A 512 13.60 5.05 9.19
N ALA A 513 12.90 5.87 9.97
CA ALA A 513 13.53 6.69 11.01
C ALA A 513 14.27 5.84 12.07
N SER A 514 13.84 4.59 12.29
CA SER A 514 14.52 3.65 13.18
C SER A 514 15.77 2.99 12.57
N SER A 515 16.13 3.28 11.32
CA SER A 515 17.31 2.72 10.64
C SER A 515 18.62 3.38 11.04
N GLY A 516 18.63 4.16 12.13
CA GLY A 516 19.82 4.71 12.77
C GLY A 516 20.69 5.53 11.81
N GLU A 517 21.97 5.16 11.71
CA GLU A 517 22.99 5.87 10.92
C GLU A 517 22.63 6.04 9.44
N THR A 518 21.97 5.05 8.83
CA THR A 518 21.53 5.12 7.43
C THR A 518 20.46 6.21 7.23
N PHE A 519 19.62 6.47 8.24
CA PHE A 519 18.62 7.54 8.19
C PHE A 519 19.30 8.91 8.24
N PHE A 520 20.26 9.11 9.15
CA PHE A 520 21.02 10.36 9.24
C PHE A 520 21.86 10.61 7.98
N LEU A 521 22.51 9.59 7.43
CA LEU A 521 23.19 9.67 6.14
C LEU A 521 22.25 10.14 5.02
N ARG A 522 21.04 9.58 4.95
CA ARG A 522 20.02 10.01 3.98
C ARG A 522 19.70 11.50 4.11
N MET A 523 19.58 12.02 5.33
CA MET A 523 19.34 13.44 5.58
C MET A 523 20.49 14.31 5.05
N ILE A 524 21.74 13.92 5.31
CA ILE A 524 22.92 14.63 4.82
C ILE A 524 22.96 14.61 3.29
N LEU A 525 22.70 13.47 2.65
CA LEU A 525 22.70 13.33 1.18
C LEU A 525 21.65 14.21 0.46
N MET A 526 20.59 14.63 1.16
CA MET A 526 19.59 15.55 0.61
C MET A 526 20.06 17.00 0.57
N GLN A 527 21.12 17.35 1.30
CA GLN A 527 21.60 18.74 1.41
C GLN A 527 23.05 18.91 0.97
N ASN A 528 23.88 17.90 1.21
CA ASN A 528 25.29 17.94 0.89
C ASN A 528 25.51 17.86 -0.63
N LYS A 529 26.36 18.76 -1.12
CA LYS A 529 26.81 18.83 -2.50
C LYS A 529 28.31 18.56 -2.55
N GLY A 530 28.75 17.87 -3.59
CA GLY A 530 30.18 17.68 -3.86
C GLY A 530 30.96 16.77 -2.91
N ALA A 531 30.32 15.98 -2.03
CA ALA A 531 31.06 15.01 -1.22
C ALA A 531 31.84 14.01 -2.09
N THR A 532 33.09 13.77 -1.72
CA THR A 532 34.02 12.88 -2.43
C THR A 532 34.29 11.57 -1.69
N SER A 533 33.66 11.35 -0.53
CA SER A 533 33.76 10.12 0.26
C SER A 533 32.71 10.07 1.38
N PHE A 534 32.54 8.92 2.01
CA PHE A 534 31.76 8.77 3.25
C PHE A 534 32.31 9.65 4.39
N LYS A 535 33.64 9.77 4.50
CA LYS A 535 34.29 10.66 5.47
C LYS A 535 33.93 12.13 5.24
N ALA A 536 33.87 12.57 3.98
CA ALA A 536 33.46 13.93 3.64
C ALA A 536 32.04 14.24 4.10
N LEU A 537 31.11 13.26 4.03
CA LEU A 537 29.74 13.41 4.53
C LEU A 537 29.64 13.55 6.06
N LYS A 538 30.66 13.08 6.81
CA LYS A 538 30.75 13.26 8.26
C LYS A 538 31.54 14.52 8.66
N THR A 539 32.03 15.28 7.68
CA THR A 539 32.85 16.47 7.94
C THR A 539 31.98 17.72 7.87
N VAL A 540 31.88 18.46 8.97
CA VAL A 540 31.12 19.72 9.05
C VAL A 540 32.06 20.79 9.59
N ASN A 541 32.21 21.90 8.87
CA ASN A 541 33.11 23.01 9.23
C ASN A 541 34.56 22.56 9.58
N GLY A 542 35.09 21.58 8.83
CA GLY A 542 36.44 21.03 9.05
C GLY A 542 36.56 19.99 10.16
N VAL A 543 35.50 19.75 10.95
CA VAL A 543 35.48 18.74 12.01
C VAL A 543 34.86 17.44 11.49
N VAL A 544 35.57 16.32 11.67
CA VAL A 544 35.08 14.97 11.29
C VAL A 544 34.37 14.34 12.49
N TYR A 545 33.06 14.15 12.38
CA TYR A 545 32.26 13.52 13.43
C TYR A 545 32.32 12.00 13.36
N LYS A 546 32.07 11.33 14.50
CA LYS A 546 32.15 9.87 14.60
C LYS A 546 30.96 9.22 13.88
N THR A 547 29.77 9.79 14.06
CA THR A 547 28.50 9.31 13.53
C THR A 547 27.86 10.31 12.57
N TYR A 548 27.01 9.83 11.65
CA TYR A 548 26.18 10.68 10.81
C TYR A 548 25.14 11.43 11.65
N LYS A 549 24.69 10.88 12.79
CA LYS A 549 23.81 11.57 13.73
C LYS A 549 24.45 12.86 14.27
N GLU A 550 25.69 12.78 14.74
CA GLU A 550 26.44 13.94 15.22
C GLU A 550 26.66 14.97 14.11
N ALA A 551 27.02 14.53 12.91
CA ALA A 551 27.16 15.42 11.75
C ALA A 551 25.83 16.12 11.39
N CYS A 552 24.70 15.42 11.44
CA CYS A 552 23.37 16.02 11.29
C CYS A 552 23.08 17.07 12.37
N GLY A 553 23.46 16.79 13.62
CA GLY A 553 23.33 17.75 14.72
C GLY A 553 24.14 19.02 14.48
N ALA A 554 25.40 18.87 14.06
CA ALA A 554 26.29 19.98 13.73
C ALA A 554 25.82 20.82 12.52
N LEU A 555 25.14 20.18 11.56
CA LEU A 555 24.50 20.83 10.41
C LEU A 555 23.16 21.50 10.76
N GLY A 556 22.69 21.41 12.01
CA GLY A 556 21.39 21.94 12.43
C GLY A 556 20.19 21.20 11.81
N LEU A 557 20.38 19.95 11.38
CA LEU A 557 19.33 19.15 10.74
C LEU A 557 18.42 18.43 11.74
N LEU A 558 18.81 18.42 13.02
CA LEU A 558 18.05 17.86 14.13
C LEU A 558 17.37 19.01 14.89
N LYS A 559 16.11 18.83 15.30
CA LYS A 559 15.42 19.81 16.15
C LYS A 559 16.14 19.95 17.49
N ASP A 560 16.39 21.18 17.93
CA ASP A 560 16.79 21.46 19.30
C ASP A 560 15.55 21.55 20.22
N ASP A 561 15.75 21.35 21.51
CA ASP A 561 14.68 21.41 22.53
C ASP A 561 14.54 22.80 23.16
N ARG A 562 15.21 23.83 22.61
CA ARG A 562 15.32 25.15 23.25
C ARG A 562 13.94 25.77 23.49
N GLN A 563 13.05 25.64 22.51
CA GLN A 563 11.67 26.12 22.61
C GLN A 563 10.89 25.50 23.77
N TRP A 564 11.17 24.24 24.14
CA TRP A 564 10.53 23.57 25.27
C TRP A 564 11.05 24.07 26.61
N HIS A 565 12.36 24.31 26.68
CA HIS A 565 12.95 24.92 27.87
C HIS A 565 12.43 26.34 28.10
N VAL A 566 12.33 27.16 27.05
CA VAL A 566 11.76 28.51 27.12
C VAL A 566 10.30 28.46 27.57
N ALA A 567 9.47 27.61 26.95
CA ALA A 567 8.05 27.49 27.31
C ALA A 567 7.83 27.07 28.78
N MET A 568 8.64 26.13 29.28
CA MET A 568 8.59 25.70 30.69
C MET A 568 9.05 26.82 31.63
N SER A 569 10.14 27.53 31.30
CA SER A 569 10.64 28.66 32.11
C SER A 569 9.67 29.83 32.15
N GLU A 570 9.05 30.21 31.02
CA GLU A 570 8.06 31.28 30.97
C GLU A 570 6.82 30.91 31.79
N SER A 571 6.32 29.68 31.64
CA SER A 571 5.14 29.21 32.37
C SER A 571 5.39 29.13 33.87
N ALA A 572 6.62 28.80 34.30
CA ALA A 572 6.97 28.69 35.71
C ALA A 572 6.83 30.02 36.49
N ALA A 573 6.80 31.16 35.79
CA ALA A 573 6.61 32.47 36.43
C ALA A 573 5.16 32.74 36.89
N TYR A 574 4.16 32.02 36.33
CA TYR A 574 2.74 32.31 36.60
C TYR A 574 1.83 31.08 36.76
N ALA A 575 2.28 29.88 36.38
CA ALA A 575 1.49 28.66 36.46
C ALA A 575 1.70 27.92 37.78
N MET A 576 0.65 27.24 38.27
CA MET A 576 0.75 26.37 39.43
C MET A 576 1.60 25.13 39.11
N PRO A 577 2.31 24.52 40.08
CA PRO A 577 3.14 23.34 39.84
C PRO A 577 2.42 22.17 39.16
N SER A 578 1.12 21.97 39.47
CA SER A 578 0.27 20.98 38.80
C SER A 578 0.05 21.26 37.32
N GLN A 579 -0.09 22.52 36.93
CA GLN A 579 -0.21 22.96 35.53
C GLN A 579 1.14 22.83 34.80
N LEU A 580 2.26 23.06 35.49
CA LEU A 580 3.60 22.81 34.92
C LEU A 580 3.82 21.32 34.64
N ARG A 581 3.37 20.42 35.52
CA ARG A 581 3.39 18.97 35.26
C ARG A 581 2.54 18.59 34.04
N GLN A 582 1.36 19.20 33.87
CA GLN A 582 0.52 18.99 32.67
C GLN A 582 1.20 19.48 31.39
N LEU A 583 1.82 20.66 31.42
CA LEU A 583 2.57 21.20 30.29
C LEU A 583 3.76 20.31 29.93
N PHE A 584 4.52 19.86 30.93
CA PHE A 584 5.63 18.93 30.73
C PHE A 584 5.15 17.63 30.05
N VAL A 585 4.07 17.02 30.56
CA VAL A 585 3.47 15.82 29.98
C VAL A 585 2.99 16.06 28.55
N HIS A 586 2.36 17.21 28.28
CA HIS A 586 1.94 17.58 26.93
C HIS A 586 3.12 17.69 25.97
N ILE A 587 4.22 18.32 26.42
CA ILE A 587 5.45 18.49 25.63
C ILE A 587 6.03 17.11 25.27
N ILE A 588 6.32 16.26 26.25
CA ILE A 588 6.93 14.94 26.00
C ILE A 588 6.00 13.96 25.28
N SER A 589 4.68 14.12 25.44
CA SER A 589 3.71 13.20 24.82
C SER A 589 3.39 13.54 23.38
N ASN A 590 3.31 14.83 23.02
CA ASN A 590 2.81 15.27 21.72
C ASN A 590 3.91 15.84 20.81
N ASN A 591 5.11 16.10 21.34
CA ASN A 591 6.22 16.66 20.58
C ASN A 591 7.42 15.70 20.53
N GLN A 592 8.31 15.94 19.58
CA GLN A 592 9.59 15.21 19.49
C GLN A 592 10.64 15.95 20.32
N VAL A 593 10.73 15.60 21.60
CA VAL A 593 11.77 16.08 22.53
C VAL A 593 13.02 15.23 22.33
N ALA A 594 14.16 15.85 22.02
CA ALA A 594 15.42 15.15 21.76
C ALA A 594 16.08 14.61 23.05
N ASP A 595 15.94 15.33 24.17
CA ASP A 595 16.47 14.96 25.49
C ASP A 595 15.47 15.25 26.63
N PRO A 596 14.50 14.33 26.87
CA PRO A 596 13.51 14.48 27.94
C PRO A 596 14.13 14.55 29.34
N LEU A 597 15.29 13.92 29.56
CA LEU A 597 15.95 13.91 30.86
C LEU A 597 16.48 15.30 31.21
N ARG A 598 17.13 15.97 30.26
CA ARG A 598 17.60 17.34 30.46
C ARG A 598 16.44 18.31 30.71
N LEU A 599 15.31 18.12 30.04
CA LEU A 599 14.10 18.91 30.26
C LEU A 599 13.53 18.68 31.67
N TRP A 600 13.50 17.43 32.15
CA TRP A 600 13.10 17.10 33.52
C TRP A 600 14.04 17.75 34.55
N GLU A 601 15.36 17.52 34.44
CA GLU A 601 16.34 17.99 35.42
C GLU A 601 16.33 19.51 35.60
N GLN A 602 16.11 20.26 34.52
CA GLN A 602 16.11 21.72 34.58
C GLN A 602 14.84 22.30 35.22
N HIS A 603 13.71 21.60 35.17
CA HIS A 603 12.40 22.14 35.58
C HIS A 603 11.75 21.39 36.75
N ARG A 604 12.35 20.30 37.26
CA ARG A 604 11.77 19.46 38.32
C ARG A 604 11.47 20.19 39.62
N VAL A 605 12.26 21.21 39.97
CA VAL A 605 12.07 22.00 41.20
C VAL A 605 10.74 22.74 41.15
N SER A 606 10.48 23.50 40.08
CA SER A 606 9.22 24.22 39.88
C SER A 606 8.01 23.29 39.77
N MET A 607 8.20 22.09 39.21
CA MET A 607 7.16 21.07 39.14
C MET A 607 6.88 20.34 40.46
N ALA A 608 7.74 20.45 41.47
CA ALA A 608 7.63 19.70 42.71
C ALA A 608 7.18 20.55 43.92
N ASP A 609 7.08 21.87 43.75
CA ASP A 609 6.92 22.86 44.82
C ASP A 609 5.66 22.64 45.69
N ASP A 610 4.57 22.10 45.12
CA ASP A 610 3.30 21.84 45.81
C ASP A 610 3.23 20.47 46.52
N ILE A 611 4.19 19.57 46.30
CA ILE A 611 4.07 18.15 46.68
C ILE A 611 4.03 17.95 48.19
N LEU A 612 4.94 18.60 48.94
CA LEU A 612 5.02 18.48 50.40
C LEU A 612 3.75 19.00 51.06
N TYR A 613 3.27 20.17 50.62
CA TYR A 613 2.02 20.76 51.11
C TYR A 613 0.82 19.85 50.83
N THR A 614 0.70 19.33 49.61
CA THR A 614 -0.38 18.42 49.22
C THR A 614 -0.37 17.13 50.05
N ARG A 615 0.82 16.60 50.37
CA ARG A 615 0.96 15.40 51.21
C ARG A 615 0.58 15.65 52.66
N ARG A 616 0.97 16.79 53.24
CA ARG A 616 0.55 17.20 54.60
C ARG A 616 -0.96 17.27 54.73
N GLN A 617 -1.62 17.87 53.73
CA GLN A 617 -3.08 17.98 53.68
C GLN A 617 -3.75 16.59 53.56
N LYS A 618 -3.28 15.73 52.65
CA LYS A 618 -3.85 14.38 52.47
C LYS A 618 -3.65 13.47 53.68
N ALA A 619 -2.52 13.59 54.38
CA ALA A 619 -2.21 12.79 55.57
C ALA A 619 -2.80 13.39 56.86
N ASN A 620 -3.44 14.57 56.79
CA ASN A 620 -3.86 15.37 57.94
C ASN A 620 -2.74 15.52 58.99
N ASN A 621 -1.50 15.69 58.53
CA ASN A 621 -0.31 15.76 59.37
C ASN A 621 0.59 16.92 58.91
N MET A 622 0.48 18.06 59.60
CA MET A 622 1.22 19.27 59.27
C MET A 622 2.72 19.22 59.64
N SER A 623 3.14 18.27 60.49
CA SER A 623 4.56 18.10 60.87
C SER A 623 5.34 17.16 59.94
N LEU A 624 4.69 16.57 58.92
CA LEU A 624 5.34 15.70 57.94
C LEU A 624 6.48 16.44 57.24
N GLN A 625 7.66 15.83 57.24
CA GLN A 625 8.82 16.24 56.45
C GLN A 625 9.13 15.14 55.45
N LEU A 626 9.55 15.51 54.24
CA LEU A 626 9.99 14.60 53.19
C LEU A 626 11.34 15.08 52.71
N ASP A 627 12.24 14.15 52.38
CA ASP A 627 13.50 14.52 51.76
C ASP A 627 13.30 14.90 50.27
N GLU A 628 14.29 15.55 49.67
CA GLU A 628 14.20 15.97 48.26
C GLU A 628 13.98 14.79 47.30
N SER A 629 14.60 13.64 47.57
CA SER A 629 14.47 12.45 46.75
C SER A 629 13.02 11.92 46.78
N GLU A 630 12.40 11.89 47.96
CA GLU A 630 11.01 11.53 48.15
C GLU A 630 10.07 12.50 47.43
N ILE A 631 10.34 13.81 47.51
CA ILE A 631 9.57 14.84 46.80
C ILE A 631 9.61 14.61 45.28
N TYR A 632 10.79 14.34 44.69
CA TYR A 632 10.90 14.11 43.25
C TYR A 632 10.29 12.77 42.82
N LYS A 633 10.42 11.70 43.62
CA LYS A 633 9.74 10.42 43.36
C LYS A 633 8.22 10.60 43.34
N LEU A 634 7.68 11.36 44.29
CA LEU A 634 6.25 11.69 44.35
C LEU A 634 5.80 12.59 43.19
N THR A 635 6.64 13.53 42.76
CA THR A 635 6.39 14.36 41.57
C THR A 635 6.29 13.49 40.31
N LEU A 636 7.20 12.54 40.15
CA LEU A 636 7.19 11.56 39.05
C LEU A 636 5.95 10.65 39.11
N THR A 637 5.46 10.28 40.29
CA THR A 637 4.18 9.56 40.43
C THR A 637 3.00 10.38 39.90
N GLU A 638 2.94 11.69 40.16
CA GLU A 638 1.90 12.56 39.59
C GLU A 638 2.05 12.73 38.07
N ILE A 639 3.29 12.76 37.55
CA ILE A 639 3.56 12.75 36.10
C ILE A 639 3.15 11.42 35.46
N GLU A 640 3.39 10.28 36.11
CA GLU A 640 2.93 8.96 35.65
C GLU A 640 1.41 8.92 35.52
N LYS A 641 0.66 9.50 36.47
CA LYS A 641 -0.81 9.61 36.37
C LYS A 641 -1.22 10.37 35.11
N LEU A 642 -0.63 11.55 34.90
CA LEU A 642 -0.91 12.40 33.74
C LEU A 642 -0.49 11.75 32.41
N LEU A 643 0.60 10.97 32.40
CA LEU A 643 1.01 10.19 31.22
C LEU A 643 0.05 9.05 30.93
N ASN A 644 -0.39 8.34 31.97
CA ASN A 644 -1.41 7.30 31.84
C ASN A 644 -2.71 7.88 31.28
N ASP A 645 -3.01 9.16 31.58
CA ASP A 645 -4.20 9.83 31.03
C ASP A 645 -4.19 9.99 29.52
N VAL A 646 -3.01 10.04 28.91
CA VAL A 646 -2.80 10.10 27.46
C VAL A 646 -2.33 8.76 26.88
N GLY A 647 -2.43 7.67 27.65
CA GLY A 647 -2.09 6.31 27.22
C GLY A 647 -0.58 6.03 27.08
N LYS A 648 0.26 6.75 27.83
CA LYS A 648 1.71 6.57 27.91
C LYS A 648 2.16 6.30 29.35
N SER A 649 3.39 5.87 29.54
CA SER A 649 4.05 5.70 30.85
C SER A 649 5.43 6.36 30.83
N LEU A 650 5.98 6.71 31.99
CA LEU A 650 7.40 7.10 32.13
C LEU A 650 8.33 6.03 31.54
N ARG A 651 7.91 4.75 31.57
CA ARG A 651 8.64 3.63 30.96
C ARG A 651 8.76 3.71 29.43
N ASP A 652 7.91 4.50 28.77
CA ASP A 652 8.01 4.75 27.32
C ASP A 652 9.14 5.74 26.98
N PHE A 653 9.71 6.41 27.98
CA PHE A 653 10.81 7.36 27.84
C PHE A 653 12.06 6.82 28.53
N SER A 654 12.91 6.11 27.77
CA SER A 654 14.06 5.36 28.31
C SER A 654 15.09 6.19 29.10
N THR A 655 15.07 7.52 28.96
CA THR A 655 15.98 8.44 29.65
C THR A 655 15.39 9.02 30.94
N LEU A 656 14.08 8.92 31.19
CA LEU A 656 13.44 9.49 32.39
C LEU A 656 13.49 8.53 33.58
N PRO A 657 13.65 9.05 34.82
CA PRO A 657 13.58 8.23 36.03
C PRO A 657 12.16 7.69 36.28
N VAL A 658 12.07 6.44 36.74
CA VAL A 658 10.82 5.77 37.11
C VAL A 658 10.81 5.54 38.63
N PRO A 659 9.76 5.95 39.37
CA PRO A 659 9.66 5.70 40.81
C PRO A 659 9.63 4.22 41.17
N ASP A 660 10.09 3.89 42.38
CA ASP A 660 10.01 2.54 42.93
C ASP A 660 8.56 2.04 43.01
N GLU A 661 8.33 0.73 42.85
CA GLU A 661 6.97 0.15 42.80
C GLU A 661 6.09 0.50 44.01
N ARG A 662 6.68 0.78 45.18
CA ARG A 662 5.94 1.17 46.39
C ARG A 662 5.16 2.47 46.21
N TYR A 663 5.67 3.42 45.42
CA TYR A 663 4.99 4.69 45.11
C TYR A 663 3.98 4.56 43.96
N MET A 664 4.01 3.43 43.24
CA MET A 664 3.18 3.15 42.07
C MET A 664 2.01 2.20 42.38
N ARG A 665 2.02 1.51 43.54
CA ARG A 665 1.01 0.52 43.95
C ARG A 665 -0.40 1.10 44.13
N ASP A 666 -0.51 2.39 44.45
CA ASP A 666 -1.79 3.09 44.65
C ASP A 666 -2.31 3.80 43.37
N LEU A 667 -1.72 3.51 42.20
CA LEU A 667 -2.25 3.96 40.92
C LEU A 667 -3.41 3.04 40.54
N ASP A 668 -4.65 3.45 40.87
CA ASP A 668 -5.87 2.75 40.48
C ASP A 668 -5.79 2.28 39.01
N ASN A 669 -6.13 1.02 38.76
CA ASN A 669 -6.14 0.47 37.41
C ASN A 669 -7.24 1.14 36.59
N ARG A 670 -6.86 2.20 35.87
CA ARG A 670 -7.79 2.99 35.04
C ARG A 670 -8.57 2.14 34.06
N LEU A 671 -8.02 1.05 33.52
CA LEU A 671 -8.76 0.19 32.60
C LEU A 671 -9.96 -0.48 33.28
N ILE A 672 -9.85 -0.79 34.57
CA ILE A 672 -10.94 -1.33 35.38
C ILE A 672 -11.92 -0.19 35.73
N ASN A 673 -11.41 0.96 36.16
CA ASN A 673 -12.25 2.10 36.49
C ASN A 673 -13.07 2.58 35.30
N ASP A 674 -12.49 2.65 34.10
CA ASP A 674 -13.19 3.03 32.87
C ASP A 674 -14.38 2.09 32.61
N GLU A 675 -14.21 0.76 32.78
CA GLU A 675 -15.29 -0.22 32.58
C GLU A 675 -16.30 -0.27 33.74
N LEU A 676 -15.93 0.20 34.94
CA LEU A 676 -16.83 0.28 36.11
C LEU A 676 -17.50 1.65 36.28
N SER A 677 -17.05 2.68 35.56
CA SER A 677 -17.52 4.07 35.68
C SER A 677 -18.94 4.32 35.16
N HIS A 678 -19.56 3.31 34.52
CA HIS A 678 -20.89 3.44 33.97
C HIS A 678 -21.96 3.58 35.06
N ASN A 679 -22.89 4.53 34.88
CA ASN A 679 -24.03 4.69 35.77
C ASN A 679 -24.95 3.45 35.66
N ARG A 680 -25.04 2.69 36.75
CA ARG A 680 -25.79 1.42 36.79
C ARG A 680 -27.29 1.62 36.59
N ALA A 681 -27.86 2.72 37.07
CA ALA A 681 -29.28 3.02 36.88
C ALA A 681 -29.59 3.28 35.41
N ASP A 682 -28.76 4.08 34.73
CA ASP A 682 -28.92 4.38 33.30
C ASP A 682 -28.76 3.12 32.44
N MET A 683 -27.80 2.26 32.77
CA MET A 683 -27.61 0.97 32.08
C MET A 683 -28.80 0.03 32.28
N GLN A 684 -29.40 0.01 33.49
CA GLN A 684 -30.61 -0.78 33.76
C GLN A 684 -31.80 -0.26 32.95
N GLU A 685 -31.99 1.06 32.90
CA GLU A 685 -33.09 1.67 32.13
C GLU A 685 -32.95 1.40 30.62
N GLN A 686 -31.73 1.54 30.08
CA GLN A 686 -31.44 1.22 28.68
C GLN A 686 -31.64 -0.26 28.38
N HIS A 687 -31.19 -1.14 29.28
CA HIS A 687 -31.46 -2.57 29.18
C HIS A 687 -32.97 -2.86 29.08
N ASP A 688 -33.78 -2.32 29.99
CA ASP A 688 -35.21 -2.61 30.06
C ASP A 688 -35.98 -2.13 28.82
N LYS A 689 -35.50 -1.06 28.17
CA LYS A 689 -36.01 -0.58 26.87
C LYS A 689 -35.67 -1.54 25.73
N LEU A 690 -34.43 -2.02 25.68
CA LEU A 690 -33.96 -2.90 24.60
C LEU A 690 -34.50 -4.33 24.75
N TYR A 691 -34.53 -4.86 25.97
CA TYR A 691 -34.93 -6.23 26.28
C TYR A 691 -36.36 -6.55 25.82
N LYS A 692 -37.31 -5.60 25.99
CA LYS A 692 -38.71 -5.74 25.56
C LYS A 692 -38.88 -5.92 24.06
N ASN A 693 -37.89 -5.52 23.27
CA ASN A 693 -37.93 -5.55 21.81
C ASN A 693 -37.07 -6.67 21.21
N LEU A 694 -36.54 -7.59 22.04
CA LEU A 694 -35.86 -8.78 21.54
C LEU A 694 -36.85 -9.71 20.85
N ASN A 695 -36.48 -10.22 19.67
CA ASN A 695 -37.23 -11.30 19.04
C ASN A 695 -36.95 -12.64 19.75
N LYS A 696 -37.72 -13.69 19.41
CA LYS A 696 -37.62 -15.01 20.06
C LYS A 696 -36.22 -15.65 19.95
N GLU A 697 -35.55 -15.52 18.81
CA GLU A 697 -34.22 -16.10 18.60
C GLU A 697 -33.15 -15.34 19.40
N GLN A 698 -33.24 -14.00 19.42
CA GLN A 698 -32.39 -13.16 20.23
C GLN A 698 -32.61 -13.41 21.72
N LEU A 699 -33.86 -13.60 22.17
CA LEU A 699 -34.16 -13.92 23.57
C LEU A 699 -33.53 -15.25 24.01
N ASN A 700 -33.64 -16.30 23.18
CA ASN A 700 -33.00 -17.58 23.46
C ASN A 700 -31.47 -17.46 23.56
N ALA A 701 -30.85 -16.71 22.64
CA ALA A 701 -29.41 -16.45 22.67
C ALA A 701 -29.02 -15.62 23.90
N TYR A 702 -29.82 -14.61 24.25
CA TYR A 702 -29.64 -13.76 25.42
C TYR A 702 -29.61 -14.58 26.71
N GLU A 703 -30.64 -15.39 26.96
CA GLU A 703 -30.75 -16.22 28.15
C GLU A 703 -29.57 -17.18 28.28
N SER A 704 -29.17 -17.82 27.18
CA SER A 704 -28.03 -18.74 27.15
C SER A 704 -26.71 -18.05 27.52
N ILE A 705 -26.47 -16.85 26.98
CA ILE A 705 -25.25 -16.07 27.26
C ILE A 705 -25.24 -15.59 28.71
N ILE A 706 -26.35 -15.00 29.19
CA ILE A 706 -26.45 -14.48 30.56
C ILE A 706 -26.33 -15.61 31.59
N GLN A 707 -26.93 -16.78 31.33
CA GLN A 707 -26.81 -17.93 32.22
C GLN A 707 -25.36 -18.42 32.29
N SER A 708 -24.65 -18.50 31.16
CA SER A 708 -23.23 -18.89 31.14
C SER A 708 -22.34 -17.94 31.96
N VAL A 709 -22.59 -16.63 31.86
CA VAL A 709 -21.87 -15.62 32.66
C VAL A 709 -22.15 -15.78 34.15
N ARG A 710 -23.42 -15.98 34.54
CA ARG A 710 -23.83 -16.18 35.93
C ARG A 710 -23.26 -17.45 36.54
N ASP A 711 -23.25 -18.54 35.76
CA ASP A 711 -22.72 -19.83 36.18
C ASP A 711 -21.19 -19.84 36.31
N LYS A 712 -20.49 -18.85 35.74
CA LYS A 712 -19.02 -18.74 35.72
C LYS A 712 -18.29 -20.00 35.20
N LYS A 713 -18.98 -20.83 34.41
CA LYS A 713 -18.43 -22.06 33.79
C LYS A 713 -17.65 -21.78 32.49
N GLY A 714 -17.63 -20.51 32.04
CA GLY A 714 -17.20 -20.14 30.71
C GLY A 714 -18.22 -20.57 29.65
N GLY A 715 -17.91 -20.28 28.39
CA GLY A 715 -18.78 -20.62 27.26
C GLY A 715 -18.28 -19.96 25.98
N VAL A 716 -18.34 -20.68 24.87
CA VAL A 716 -17.97 -20.15 23.56
C VAL A 716 -19.20 -20.15 22.67
N PHE A 717 -19.73 -18.96 22.39
CA PHE A 717 -20.93 -18.78 21.59
C PHE A 717 -20.58 -18.16 20.24
N PHE A 718 -21.37 -18.48 19.21
CA PHE A 718 -21.31 -17.79 17.93
C PHE A 718 -22.72 -17.38 17.52
N VAL A 719 -22.97 -16.07 17.45
CA VAL A 719 -24.24 -15.50 17.00
C VAL A 719 -24.10 -15.12 15.53
N TYR A 720 -24.71 -15.94 14.69
CA TYR A 720 -24.77 -15.72 13.26
C TYR A 720 -25.92 -14.78 12.90
N GLY A 721 -25.65 -13.78 12.05
CA GLY A 721 -26.71 -12.93 11.51
C GLY A 721 -26.23 -12.06 10.36
N SER A 722 -27.02 -11.95 9.29
CA SER A 722 -26.69 -11.10 8.15
C SER A 722 -26.74 -9.60 8.50
N GLY A 723 -26.20 -8.77 7.61
CA GLY A 723 -26.30 -7.30 7.75
C GLY A 723 -27.76 -6.84 7.90
N GLY A 724 -28.05 -6.06 8.94
CA GLY A 724 -29.40 -5.54 9.22
C GLY A 724 -30.24 -6.38 10.18
N CYS A 725 -29.80 -7.56 10.61
CA CYS A 725 -30.56 -8.44 11.53
C CYS A 725 -30.53 -8.02 13.02
N GLY A 726 -30.07 -6.81 13.33
CA GLY A 726 -30.07 -6.30 14.71
C GLY A 726 -28.96 -6.86 15.63
N LYS A 727 -27.82 -7.33 15.10
CA LYS A 727 -26.69 -7.81 15.93
C LYS A 727 -26.18 -6.74 16.90
N THR A 728 -25.95 -5.52 16.43
CA THR A 728 -25.50 -4.40 17.28
C THR A 728 -26.54 -4.05 18.35
N PHE A 729 -27.82 -4.10 17.99
CA PHE A 729 -28.92 -3.95 18.95
C PHE A 729 -28.84 -5.03 20.04
N PHE A 730 -28.64 -6.29 19.65
CA PHE A 730 -28.47 -7.41 20.56
C PHE A 730 -27.24 -7.27 21.48
N TRP A 731 -26.08 -6.86 20.94
CA TRP A 731 -24.88 -6.58 21.72
C TRP A 731 -25.12 -5.53 22.79
N ASN A 732 -25.80 -4.44 22.42
CA ASN A 732 -26.11 -3.37 23.37
C ASN A 732 -27.00 -3.89 24.51
N THR A 733 -27.99 -4.74 24.24
CA THR A 733 -28.85 -5.31 25.28
C THR A 733 -28.06 -6.14 26.29
N VAL A 734 -27.16 -7.02 25.82
CA VAL A 734 -26.31 -7.86 26.70
C VAL A 734 -25.33 -7.00 27.50
N ILE A 735 -24.69 -6.02 26.87
CA ILE A 735 -23.73 -5.11 27.51
C ILE A 735 -24.42 -4.31 28.62
N CYS A 736 -25.58 -3.71 28.33
CA CYS A 736 -26.32 -2.92 29.31
C CYS A 736 -26.73 -3.75 30.53
N ARG A 737 -27.16 -5.01 30.32
CA ARG A 737 -27.52 -5.90 31.42
C ARG A 737 -26.37 -6.14 32.38
N LEU A 738 -25.22 -6.56 31.86
CA LEU A 738 -24.09 -6.95 32.70
C LEU A 738 -23.45 -5.74 33.37
N ARG A 739 -23.38 -4.60 32.67
CA ARG A 739 -22.91 -3.34 33.25
C ARG A 739 -23.84 -2.80 34.34
N SER A 740 -25.16 -2.98 34.24
CA SER A 740 -26.08 -2.59 35.32
C SER A 740 -25.89 -3.44 36.59
N GLU A 741 -25.50 -4.71 36.44
CA GLU A 741 -25.09 -5.60 37.53
C GLU A 741 -23.65 -5.30 38.05
N GLY A 742 -22.95 -4.31 37.49
CA GLY A 742 -21.59 -3.94 37.90
C GLY A 742 -20.50 -4.87 37.38
N GLN A 743 -20.78 -5.66 36.35
CA GLN A 743 -19.82 -6.59 35.75
C GLN A 743 -19.04 -5.93 34.60
N ILE A 744 -17.81 -6.42 34.38
CA ILE A 744 -16.95 -5.93 33.29
C ILE A 744 -17.21 -6.75 32.02
N VAL A 745 -17.54 -6.04 30.95
CA VAL A 745 -17.75 -6.61 29.60
C VAL A 745 -16.75 -5.96 28.65
N LEU A 746 -16.02 -6.77 27.88
CA LEU A 746 -15.07 -6.27 26.87
C LEU A 746 -15.66 -6.40 25.46
N PRO A 747 -16.28 -5.35 24.91
CA PRO A 747 -16.68 -5.32 23.51
C PRO A 747 -15.47 -5.06 22.61
N VAL A 748 -15.23 -5.98 21.69
CA VAL A 748 -14.20 -5.88 20.66
C VAL A 748 -14.76 -6.16 19.28
N ALA A 749 -14.09 -5.65 18.25
CA ALA A 749 -14.40 -6.02 16.86
C ALA A 749 -13.12 -6.24 16.03
N SER A 750 -13.26 -6.96 14.92
CA SER A 750 -12.12 -7.24 14.02
C SER A 750 -11.65 -6.02 13.21
N SER A 751 -12.51 -5.00 13.02
CA SER A 751 -12.18 -3.76 12.31
C SER A 751 -12.42 -2.52 13.18
N GLY A 752 -11.68 -1.43 12.90
CA GLY A 752 -11.84 -0.16 13.62
C GLY A 752 -13.24 0.45 13.48
N ILE A 753 -13.84 0.36 12.29
CA ILE A 753 -15.18 0.90 12.04
C ILE A 753 -16.24 0.12 12.84
N ALA A 754 -16.17 -1.21 12.85
CA ALA A 754 -17.11 -2.03 13.62
C ALA A 754 -16.96 -1.80 15.13
N ALA A 755 -15.74 -1.60 15.63
CA ALA A 755 -15.49 -1.33 17.04
C ALA A 755 -16.20 -0.05 17.52
N THR A 756 -16.28 0.99 16.68
CA THR A 756 -16.96 2.25 17.04
C THR A 756 -18.48 2.12 17.21
N LEU A 757 -19.07 1.02 16.72
CA LEU A 757 -20.51 0.76 16.88
C LEU A 757 -20.85 0.10 18.21
N LEU A 758 -19.85 -0.37 18.96
CA LEU A 758 -20.03 -0.99 20.26
C LEU A 758 -19.75 0.00 21.40
N PRO A 759 -20.54 0.03 22.49
CA PRO A 759 -20.34 0.94 23.62
C PRO A 759 -19.01 0.70 24.34
N GLY A 760 -18.03 1.59 24.16
CA GLY A 760 -16.66 1.41 24.68
C GLY A 760 -15.83 0.41 23.86
N GLY A 761 -16.26 0.12 22.63
CA GLY A 761 -15.63 -0.87 21.76
C GLY A 761 -14.21 -0.51 21.32
N ARG A 762 -13.35 -1.53 21.24
CA ARG A 762 -11.99 -1.42 20.67
C ARG A 762 -11.75 -2.49 19.61
N THR A 763 -10.72 -2.33 18.79
CA THR A 763 -10.31 -3.45 17.93
C THR A 763 -9.72 -4.57 18.78
N ALA A 764 -9.96 -5.83 18.40
CA ALA A 764 -9.39 -6.97 19.12
C ALA A 764 -7.86 -6.93 19.18
N HIS A 765 -7.20 -6.47 18.11
CA HIS A 765 -5.75 -6.25 18.07
C HIS A 765 -5.28 -5.24 19.12
N SER A 766 -5.99 -4.12 19.25
CA SER A 766 -5.64 -3.08 20.23
C SER A 766 -5.96 -3.52 21.67
N ARG A 767 -7.10 -4.19 21.92
CA ARG A 767 -7.50 -4.59 23.27
C ARG A 767 -6.61 -5.69 23.84
N PHE A 768 -6.23 -6.68 23.03
CA PHE A 768 -5.48 -7.84 23.51
C PHE A 768 -3.99 -7.81 23.14
N HIS A 769 -3.50 -6.74 22.49
CA HIS A 769 -2.14 -6.68 21.95
C HIS A 769 -1.78 -7.87 21.03
N ILE A 770 -2.69 -8.18 20.10
CA ILE A 770 -2.48 -9.28 19.13
C ILE A 770 -1.36 -8.86 18.14
N PRO A 771 -0.31 -9.67 17.95
CA PRO A 771 0.76 -9.37 17.00
C PRO A 771 0.24 -9.23 15.56
N LEU A 772 0.74 -8.23 14.82
CA LEU A 772 0.37 -8.01 13.40
C LEU A 772 0.84 -9.17 12.49
N LYS A 773 1.90 -9.88 12.88
CA LYS A 773 2.35 -11.11 12.24
C LYS A 773 2.00 -12.25 13.17
N ILE A 774 1.04 -13.08 12.76
CA ILE A 774 0.46 -14.10 13.61
C ILE A 774 0.60 -15.49 13.00
N ASP A 775 1.00 -16.44 13.83
CA ASP A 775 1.18 -17.85 13.50
C ASP A 775 0.56 -18.74 14.58
N ARG A 776 0.67 -20.06 14.37
CA ARG A 776 0.10 -21.06 15.28
C ARG A 776 0.73 -21.09 16.68
N HIS A 777 1.82 -20.36 16.94
CA HIS A 777 2.50 -20.30 18.24
C HIS A 777 2.44 -18.91 18.88
N SER A 778 1.88 -17.92 18.18
CA SER A 778 1.81 -16.54 18.64
C SER A 778 1.02 -16.42 19.95
N ILE A 779 1.49 -15.53 20.82
CA ILE A 779 0.87 -15.16 22.09
C ILE A 779 0.63 -13.64 22.05
N ALA A 780 -0.49 -13.20 22.61
CA ALA A 780 -0.83 -11.79 22.69
C ALA A 780 0.09 -11.09 23.72
N GLY A 781 0.43 -9.83 23.49
CA GLY A 781 1.40 -9.07 24.29
C GLY A 781 0.93 -8.68 25.70
N ILE A 782 0.15 -9.52 26.37
CA ILE A 782 -0.41 -9.30 27.70
C ILE A 782 0.60 -9.81 28.74
N LYS A 783 1.27 -8.90 29.45
CA LYS A 783 2.24 -9.26 30.48
C LYS A 783 1.54 -9.51 31.81
N HIS A 784 1.98 -10.51 32.59
CA HIS A 784 1.53 -10.68 33.98
C HIS A 784 1.79 -9.42 34.80
N GLY A 785 0.90 -9.11 35.74
CA GLY A 785 0.98 -7.91 36.58
C GLY A 785 0.70 -6.59 35.84
N SER A 786 0.42 -6.62 34.53
CA SER A 786 0.00 -5.41 33.81
C SER A 786 -1.44 -5.00 34.13
N PRO A 787 -1.81 -3.71 33.99
CA PRO A 787 -3.19 -3.25 34.16
C PRO A 787 -4.19 -4.03 33.29
N LEU A 788 -3.80 -4.40 32.06
CA LEU A 788 -4.65 -5.18 31.16
C LEU A 788 -4.84 -6.62 31.65
N ALA A 789 -3.79 -7.26 32.18
CA ALA A 789 -3.91 -8.59 32.77
C ALA A 789 -4.88 -8.57 33.96
N GLU A 790 -4.82 -7.53 34.80
CA GLU A 790 -5.72 -7.39 35.94
C GLU A 790 -7.18 -7.10 35.51
N LEU A 791 -7.38 -6.31 34.45
CA LEU A 791 -8.70 -6.14 33.83
C LEU A 791 -9.28 -7.48 33.35
N ILE A 792 -8.46 -8.28 32.67
CA ILE A 792 -8.86 -9.59 32.13
C ILE A 792 -9.32 -10.53 33.24
N LYS A 793 -8.61 -10.57 34.38
CA LYS A 793 -8.99 -11.42 35.53
C LYS A 793 -10.38 -11.09 36.07
N GLN A 794 -10.81 -9.84 35.95
CA GLN A 794 -12.10 -9.35 36.43
C GLN A 794 -13.19 -9.30 35.34
N THR A 795 -12.85 -9.68 34.10
CA THR A 795 -13.79 -9.66 32.97
C THR A 795 -14.78 -10.82 33.05
N SER A 796 -16.07 -10.51 32.96
CA SER A 796 -17.16 -11.50 32.95
C SER A 796 -17.51 -12.01 31.55
N LEU A 797 -17.46 -11.14 30.54
CA LEU A 797 -17.87 -11.45 29.17
C LEU A 797 -16.98 -10.73 28.15
N ILE A 798 -16.60 -11.43 27.09
CA ILE A 798 -15.98 -10.84 25.89
C ILE A 798 -16.96 -10.96 24.73
N ILE A 799 -17.28 -9.85 24.06
CA ILE A 799 -18.06 -9.84 22.82
C ILE A 799 -17.13 -9.48 21.69
N TRP A 800 -17.05 -10.32 20.66
CA TRP A 800 -16.18 -10.11 19.51
C TRP A 800 -17.00 -10.07 18.21
N ASP A 801 -17.28 -8.85 17.74
CA ASP A 801 -18.06 -8.62 16.52
C ASP A 801 -17.21 -8.64 15.25
N GLU A 802 -17.84 -8.97 14.12
CA GLU A 802 -17.20 -9.26 12.84
C GLU A 802 -16.05 -10.29 12.95
N ALA A 803 -16.22 -11.30 13.79
CA ALA A 803 -15.24 -12.35 14.03
C ALA A 803 -14.78 -13.08 12.74
N PRO A 804 -15.66 -13.44 11.77
CA PRO A 804 -15.24 -14.13 10.55
C PRO A 804 -14.19 -13.42 9.69
N ILE A 805 -14.05 -12.09 9.83
CA ILE A 805 -13.03 -11.30 9.13
C ILE A 805 -11.61 -11.62 9.62
N GLN A 806 -11.48 -12.19 10.82
CA GLN A 806 -10.21 -12.38 11.49
C GLN A 806 -9.59 -13.76 11.22
N HIS A 807 -8.26 -13.80 11.12
CA HIS A 807 -7.53 -15.05 10.93
C HIS A 807 -7.65 -15.97 12.16
N ARG A 808 -7.80 -17.29 11.96
CA ARG A 808 -7.95 -18.28 13.05
C ARG A 808 -6.90 -18.16 14.18
N HIS A 809 -5.66 -17.85 13.80
CA HIS A 809 -4.55 -17.74 14.75
C HIS A 809 -4.73 -16.58 15.73
N ALA A 810 -5.54 -15.57 15.43
CA ALA A 810 -5.87 -14.51 16.38
C ALA A 810 -6.71 -15.02 17.54
N PHE A 811 -7.70 -15.87 17.26
CA PHE A 811 -8.51 -16.49 18.31
C PHE A 811 -7.65 -17.44 19.15
N GLU A 812 -6.84 -18.29 18.51
CA GLU A 812 -5.92 -19.20 19.20
C GLU A 812 -4.86 -18.45 20.04
N CYS A 813 -4.37 -17.31 19.54
CA CYS A 813 -3.42 -16.45 20.23
C CYS A 813 -4.03 -15.83 21.48
N VAL A 814 -5.25 -15.29 21.38
CA VAL A 814 -5.98 -14.74 22.53
C VAL A 814 -6.34 -15.83 23.51
N ASP A 815 -6.84 -16.98 23.05
CA ASP A 815 -7.17 -18.14 23.88
C ASP A 815 -5.97 -18.60 24.72
N ARG A 816 -4.80 -18.77 24.10
CA ARG A 816 -3.55 -19.11 24.80
C ARG A 816 -3.19 -18.07 25.86
N SER A 817 -3.20 -16.78 25.50
CA SER A 817 -2.87 -15.70 26.43
C SER A 817 -3.84 -15.60 27.60
N LEU A 818 -5.14 -15.79 27.36
CA LEU A 818 -6.13 -15.75 28.43
C LEU A 818 -6.01 -16.97 29.35
N ARG A 819 -5.78 -18.18 28.81
CA ARG A 819 -5.49 -19.35 29.65
C ARG A 819 -4.28 -19.13 30.56
N ASP A 820 -3.24 -18.52 30.02
CA ASP A 820 -2.02 -18.21 30.75
C ASP A 820 -2.27 -17.18 31.87
N VAL A 821 -2.90 -16.04 31.54
CA VAL A 821 -3.24 -15.00 32.52
C VAL A 821 -4.20 -15.51 33.60
N MET A 822 -5.20 -16.30 33.21
CA MET A 822 -6.25 -16.79 34.11
C MET A 822 -5.79 -17.98 34.97
N SER A 823 -4.69 -18.63 34.62
CA SER A 823 -4.08 -19.70 35.43
C SER A 823 -3.61 -19.19 36.81
N LEU A 824 -3.29 -17.90 36.90
CA LEU A 824 -2.97 -17.20 38.15
C LEU A 824 -4.18 -16.91 39.03
N VAL A 825 -5.40 -16.94 38.47
CA VAL A 825 -6.65 -16.79 39.25
C VAL A 825 -7.05 -18.15 39.83
N ASP A 826 -7.04 -19.17 38.97
CA ASP A 826 -7.29 -20.56 39.33
C ASP A 826 -6.52 -21.45 38.35
N PRO A 827 -5.63 -22.34 38.82
CA PRO A 827 -4.85 -23.23 37.96
C PRO A 827 -5.70 -24.08 36.99
N VAL A 828 -6.95 -24.40 37.34
CA VAL A 828 -7.87 -25.16 36.46
C VAL A 828 -8.23 -24.37 35.20
N ARG A 829 -8.27 -23.04 35.27
CA ARG A 829 -8.61 -22.15 34.14
C ARG A 829 -7.61 -22.23 32.99
N ALA A 830 -6.38 -22.68 33.22
CA ALA A 830 -5.40 -22.93 32.16
C ALA A 830 -5.90 -23.96 31.12
N ARG A 831 -6.82 -24.84 31.52
CA ARG A 831 -7.38 -25.90 30.65
C ARG A 831 -8.71 -25.51 30.00
N LEU A 832 -9.31 -24.40 30.40
CA LEU A 832 -10.60 -23.95 29.89
C LEU A 832 -10.41 -23.03 28.68
N PRO A 833 -11.28 -23.10 27.65
CA PRO A 833 -11.28 -22.13 26.56
C PRO A 833 -11.33 -20.69 27.09
N PHE A 834 -10.47 -19.84 26.55
CA PHE A 834 -10.29 -18.43 26.89
C PHE A 834 -10.10 -18.18 28.40
N GLY A 835 -9.48 -19.12 29.11
CA GLY A 835 -9.24 -19.01 30.55
C GLY A 835 -10.53 -19.10 31.38
N GLY A 836 -11.59 -19.71 30.83
CA GLY A 836 -12.89 -19.84 31.49
C GLY A 836 -13.76 -18.58 31.43
N ILE A 837 -13.35 -17.55 30.68
CA ILE A 837 -14.17 -16.36 30.42
C ILE A 837 -15.20 -16.70 29.34
N SER A 838 -16.47 -16.34 29.54
CA SER A 838 -17.48 -16.49 28.51
C SER A 838 -17.20 -15.54 27.34
N ILE A 839 -17.20 -16.08 26.12
CA ILE A 839 -16.93 -15.33 24.90
C ILE A 839 -18.05 -15.53 23.88
N VAL A 840 -18.45 -14.45 23.24
CA VAL A 840 -19.48 -14.44 22.21
C VAL A 840 -18.90 -13.85 20.93
N PHE A 841 -18.80 -14.68 19.91
CA PHE A 841 -18.42 -14.25 18.56
C PHE A 841 -19.66 -13.84 17.77
N GLY A 842 -19.54 -12.76 17.00
CA GLY A 842 -20.59 -12.22 16.15
C GLY A 842 -20.11 -12.01 14.72
N GLY A 843 -20.96 -12.25 13.73
CA GLY A 843 -20.66 -11.89 12.35
C GLY A 843 -21.43 -12.68 11.30
N ASP A 844 -21.11 -12.40 10.04
CA ASP A 844 -21.56 -13.17 8.88
C ASP A 844 -20.33 -13.78 8.19
N TYR A 845 -20.42 -15.05 7.80
CA TYR A 845 -19.36 -15.74 7.05
C TYR A 845 -19.45 -15.50 5.53
N ARG A 846 -20.55 -14.89 5.06
CA ARG A 846 -20.82 -14.63 3.64
C ARG A 846 -20.06 -13.45 3.06
#